data_AF-K2DL74-F1
#
_entry.id   AF-K2DL74-F1
#
_cell.length_a   1.000
_cell.length_b   1.000
_cell.length_c   1.000
_cell.angle_alpha   90.00
_cell.angle_beta   90.00
_cell.angle_gamma   90.00
#
_symmetry.space_group_name_H-M   'P 1'
#
loop_
_entity.id
_entity.type
_entity.pdbx_description
1 polymer ?
#
loop_
_entity_poly.entity_id
_entity_poly.type
_entity_poly.pdbx_seq_one_letter_code
_entity_poly.pdbx_strand_id
1 'polypeptide(L)'
;MQKTKKYLFFLSSIFILSIFFNLNIKETLAAEGFQTLNGFQEVYEASNGSKIYTYMSACTGIVEPPSLTNNPTRDPKTASHLQAPRAIILPAGASTITDTFVYFHGVVFIDSEQTGKEKVATPTTNDLINLFKSQYFFDREIATLKTAGKQAVMFVPRLYQTTLQVNSASKLTANEFNCFYQEAQQKLATIPGISYNPAQTNLTVAGHSAGVNTVRFYSDKGLQANNILLFDGCYISSADSISWCPTIVSKNTANNYFIYYDKNSASTSKGIPATSNLNSSKTKIVATTGLGHFEVATNCIADYTDNKLCNGKGTVVTASTPPTTPANTAPSKPLAPGQKVKVAAIGSSSFWQGCFDSYGKGFIQELQKTLTNTHIFYCKDTTESGKGYTFFLNSWRTYVKGKGYNELLLYAGLNGLGCVKKTDGSFDCEDGLNKYKQNLDIIISEAKNEGIKIIIVGAQPFKGYSSWTEPAGNNIITNNQRLKNDPRIDAYIDVYSVVDKNNDKAIDDGLSSDHLHLNTPTGKKIVYDLLMQQVYSGTPTNVTPTATTKPLTDSEVANLIKQPTPEINIPGLNFSEPNASLVTTDASGNQWLSIPYLGEYIAAVYKYGIIIISVIAVFSIIISGVMLIGSGGNSDIVSQAKKRMMMSVIGIVVSTTSYTLLYVINPDLVNFRDLKILYVKGEDLATYDSGQRPYDGGLQTDGGGIASKDLKDPKHDSVFQKYESCIGVDWQVLKAIAFTESRYNESVVNKLGFTGLFQTKTEYCESVVKKYGLEKYCNNLKNPEVSTIVGSAFLKSSVDRINSICPNASIESKIYFMYLGHHSPAAGYKAMKKSCNYLDAKPIMIDYWNNDHICKPSNTKCYADSSGNPRTATAIATEADNGAKGVIKRALQLGVTNTSSSIDKNTCPLYNHSLITF
;
A
#
# COMPACT_ATOMS: atom_id res chain seq x y z
N MET A 1 8.21 -20.36 7.42
CA MET A 1 9.02 -20.63 8.64
C MET A 1 10.50 -20.94 8.35
N GLN A 2 10.90 -21.81 7.42
CA GLN A 2 12.34 -22.06 7.16
C GLN A 2 13.13 -20.86 6.61
N LYS A 3 12.57 -20.02 5.71
CA LYS A 3 13.30 -18.87 5.13
C LYS A 3 13.70 -17.80 6.16
N THR A 4 12.88 -17.55 7.18
CA THR A 4 13.13 -16.51 8.19
C THR A 4 14.26 -16.90 9.16
N LYS A 5 14.40 -18.19 9.50
CA LYS A 5 15.50 -18.68 10.35
C LYS A 5 16.87 -18.61 9.66
N LYS A 6 16.94 -18.75 8.33
CA LYS A 6 18.21 -18.67 7.57
C LYS A 6 18.85 -17.27 7.62
N TYR A 7 18.07 -16.19 7.56
CA TYR A 7 18.60 -14.82 7.66
C TYR A 7 19.07 -14.45 9.07
N LEU A 8 18.34 -14.89 10.11
CA LEU A 8 18.70 -14.62 11.50
C LEU A 8 20.05 -15.25 11.90
N PHE A 9 20.36 -16.43 11.36
CA PHE A 9 21.61 -17.15 11.64
C PHE A 9 22.84 -16.61 10.88
N PHE A 10 22.65 -16.08 9.67
CA PHE A 10 23.75 -15.45 8.93
C PHE A 10 24.16 -14.12 9.59
N LEU A 11 23.15 -13.33 10.01
CA LEU A 11 23.38 -12.12 10.81
C LEU A 11 23.98 -12.43 12.19
N SER A 12 23.54 -13.49 12.88
CA SER A 12 24.15 -13.87 14.17
C SER A 12 25.62 -14.30 14.03
N SER A 13 26.02 -14.85 12.89
CA SER A 13 27.41 -15.25 12.64
C SER A 13 28.34 -14.05 12.42
N ILE A 14 27.86 -13.04 11.68
CA ILE A 14 28.54 -11.73 11.55
C ILE A 14 28.53 -11.00 12.91
N PHE A 15 27.45 -11.11 13.68
CA PHE A 15 27.34 -10.56 15.03
C PHE A 15 28.32 -11.24 16.00
N ILE A 16 28.54 -12.56 15.90
CA ILE A 16 29.55 -13.28 16.70
C ILE A 16 30.97 -12.85 16.31
N LEU A 17 31.27 -12.68 15.01
CA LEU A 17 32.58 -12.18 14.56
C LEU A 17 32.87 -10.76 15.09
N SER A 18 31.86 -9.88 15.03
CA SER A 18 31.96 -8.51 15.54
C SER A 18 31.87 -8.42 17.07
N ILE A 19 31.23 -9.38 17.75
CA ILE A 19 31.34 -9.58 19.20
C ILE A 19 32.78 -9.95 19.55
N PHE A 20 33.45 -10.86 18.83
CA PHE A 20 34.85 -11.21 19.12
C PHE A 20 35.83 -10.04 18.91
N PHE A 21 35.63 -9.21 17.88
CA PHE A 21 36.41 -7.97 17.73
C PHE A 21 36.10 -6.92 18.81
N ASN A 22 34.87 -6.83 19.32
CA ASN A 22 34.51 -5.92 20.42
C ASN A 22 34.86 -6.44 21.82
N LEU A 23 34.96 -7.76 22.02
CA LEU A 23 35.19 -8.36 23.35
C LEU A 23 36.58 -8.03 23.91
N ASN A 24 37.59 -7.87 23.05
CA ASN A 24 38.94 -7.46 23.48
C ASN A 24 39.03 -6.00 23.98
N ILE A 25 37.95 -5.22 23.91
CA ILE A 25 37.85 -3.87 24.50
C ILE A 25 36.99 -3.88 25.78
N LYS A 26 36.16 -4.91 25.99
CA LYS A 26 35.17 -4.95 27.09
C LYS A 26 35.72 -5.41 28.44
N GLU A 27 36.78 -6.22 28.51
CA GLU A 27 37.35 -6.64 29.81
C GLU A 27 38.02 -5.49 30.60
N THR A 28 38.14 -4.27 30.03
CA THR A 28 38.76 -3.11 30.70
C THR A 28 37.76 -2.11 31.29
N LEU A 29 36.46 -2.21 30.98
CA LEU A 29 35.44 -1.22 31.38
C LEU A 29 34.07 -1.86 31.66
N ALA A 30 33.81 -2.25 32.92
CA ALA A 30 32.47 -2.25 33.54
C ALA A 30 32.53 -2.66 35.02
N ALA A 31 32.63 -1.68 35.92
CA ALA A 31 32.23 -1.82 37.32
C ALA A 31 31.30 -0.65 37.65
N GLU A 32 29.99 -0.83 37.42
CA GLU A 32 28.97 0.19 37.69
C GLU A 32 27.87 -0.40 38.58
N GLY A 33 27.57 0.30 39.67
CA GLY A 33 26.68 -0.17 40.72
C GLY A 33 25.28 0.45 40.65
N PHE A 34 24.27 -0.34 41.01
CA PHE A 34 22.90 0.15 41.20
C PHE A 34 22.77 0.90 42.54
N GLN A 35 22.08 2.04 42.54
CA GLN A 35 21.62 2.70 43.76
C GLN A 35 20.13 3.05 43.66
N THR A 36 19.36 2.73 44.70
CA THR A 36 17.95 3.09 44.83
C THR A 36 17.82 4.49 45.43
N LEU A 37 17.43 5.50 44.64
CA LEU A 37 17.00 6.80 45.16
C LEU A 37 15.54 6.76 45.62
N ASN A 38 15.24 7.46 46.72
CA ASN A 38 13.90 7.57 47.29
C ASN A 38 12.84 7.92 46.24
N GLY A 39 11.82 7.06 46.11
CA GLY A 39 10.67 7.27 45.24
C GLY A 39 10.84 6.80 43.79
N PHE A 40 12.00 6.28 43.41
CA PHE A 40 12.23 5.58 42.13
C PHE A 40 12.42 4.09 42.38
N GLN A 41 12.00 3.26 41.42
CA GLN A 41 12.16 1.81 41.52
C GLN A 41 13.50 1.36 40.93
N GLU A 42 13.88 1.93 39.79
CA GLU A 42 15.16 1.66 39.13
C GLU A 42 15.77 2.97 38.62
N VAL A 43 17.10 3.05 38.69
CA VAL A 43 17.91 4.10 38.08
C VAL A 43 18.94 3.40 37.20
N TYR A 44 18.94 3.74 35.91
CA TYR A 44 19.93 3.27 34.95
C TYR A 44 20.79 4.44 34.49
N GLU A 45 22.11 4.28 34.58
CA GLU A 45 23.09 5.21 34.00
C GLU A 45 23.57 4.64 32.67
N ALA A 46 23.46 5.45 31.62
CA ALA A 46 23.94 5.11 30.29
C ALA A 46 25.42 5.43 30.15
N SER A 47 26.10 4.81 29.18
CA SER A 47 27.54 5.02 28.93
C SER A 47 27.92 6.45 28.54
N ASN A 48 26.95 7.30 28.19
CA ASN A 48 27.13 8.73 27.96
C ASN A 48 26.89 9.59 29.21
N GLY A 49 26.67 8.98 30.38
CA GLY A 49 26.36 9.59 31.67
C GLY A 49 24.90 10.02 31.86
N SER A 50 24.02 9.85 30.87
CA SER A 50 22.59 10.16 31.01
C SER A 50 21.91 9.15 31.92
N LYS A 51 20.92 9.60 32.69
CA LYS A 51 20.25 8.79 33.73
C LYS A 51 18.77 8.64 33.42
N ILE A 52 18.29 7.39 33.43
CA ILE A 52 16.89 7.01 33.28
C ILE A 52 16.37 6.59 34.66
N TYR A 53 15.44 7.36 35.20
CA TYR A 53 14.78 7.10 36.48
C TYR A 53 13.37 6.59 36.20
N THR A 54 13.03 5.40 36.66
CA THR A 54 11.68 4.82 36.47
C THR A 54 10.93 4.65 37.78
N TYR A 55 9.60 4.75 37.71
CA TYR A 55 8.73 4.67 38.88
C TYR A 55 7.30 4.31 38.46
N MET A 56 6.54 3.70 39.37
CA MET A 56 5.10 3.49 39.17
C MET A 56 4.32 4.77 39.45
N SER A 57 3.35 5.06 38.59
CA SER A 57 2.35 6.12 38.76
C SER A 57 1.54 5.93 40.05
N ALA A 58 1.47 6.99 40.87
CA ALA A 58 0.60 7.14 42.02
C ALA A 58 -0.68 7.96 41.70
N CYS A 59 -0.79 8.54 40.49
CA CYS A 59 -2.04 9.11 39.99
C CYS A 59 -3.17 8.08 40.09
N THR A 60 -4.13 8.30 40.99
CA THR A 60 -5.33 7.45 41.16
C THR A 60 -6.58 8.32 41.24
N GLY A 61 -7.71 7.83 40.70
CA GLY A 61 -9.03 8.40 40.96
C GLY A 61 -9.62 9.34 39.88
N ILE A 62 -10.18 8.77 38.81
CA ILE A 62 -11.48 9.21 38.27
C ILE A 62 -12.29 7.94 37.97
N VAL A 63 -13.29 7.65 38.82
CA VAL A 63 -14.17 6.45 38.84
C VAL A 63 -13.48 5.12 39.22
N GLU A 64 -13.82 4.60 40.40
CA GLU A 64 -13.66 3.18 40.73
C GLU A 64 -14.72 2.33 40.00
N PRO A 65 -14.38 1.17 39.41
CA PRO A 65 -15.33 0.08 39.24
C PRO A 65 -15.44 -0.74 40.55
N PRO A 66 -16.63 -1.28 40.89
CA PRO A 66 -16.86 -1.93 42.18
C PRO A 66 -16.03 -3.21 42.38
N SER A 67 -15.65 -3.41 43.64
CA SER A 67 -15.13 -4.62 44.31
C SER A 67 -14.23 -5.59 43.52
N LEU A 68 -12.97 -5.67 43.97
CA LEU A 68 -12.05 -6.76 43.65
C LEU A 68 -12.59 -8.10 44.19
N THR A 69 -13.06 -8.97 43.30
CA THR A 69 -13.29 -10.39 43.59
C THR A 69 -12.65 -11.28 42.51
N ASN A 70 -12.26 -12.49 42.91
CA ASN A 70 -11.24 -13.30 42.24
C ASN A 70 -11.72 -13.94 40.93
N ASN A 71 -11.47 -13.29 39.78
CA ASN A 71 -11.69 -13.93 38.48
C ASN A 71 -10.61 -13.52 37.44
N PRO A 72 -9.77 -14.46 36.94
CA PRO A 72 -8.64 -14.15 36.05
C PRO A 72 -9.00 -13.91 34.57
N THR A 73 -10.29 -13.79 34.22
CA THR A 73 -10.75 -13.43 32.87
C THR A 73 -11.47 -12.08 32.86
N ARG A 74 -10.75 -10.99 32.59
CA ARG A 74 -11.32 -9.63 32.42
C ARG A 74 -11.11 -9.09 31.00
N ASP A 75 -12.11 -8.39 30.48
CA ASP A 75 -12.05 -7.68 29.19
C ASP A 75 -10.96 -6.58 29.26
N PRO A 76 -10.02 -6.52 28.29
CA PRO A 76 -8.97 -5.49 28.21
C PRO A 76 -9.46 -4.04 28.28
N LYS A 77 -10.74 -3.77 27.98
CA LYS A 77 -11.35 -2.44 28.04
C LYS A 77 -11.47 -1.80 29.43
N THR A 78 -11.09 -2.51 30.51
CA THR A 78 -11.31 -2.06 31.90
C THR A 78 -10.06 -1.84 32.75
N ALA A 79 -8.85 -1.96 32.17
CA ALA A 79 -7.61 -1.62 32.85
C ALA A 79 -7.37 -0.10 32.81
N SER A 80 -7.24 0.56 33.96
CA SER A 80 -7.08 2.02 34.02
C SER A 80 -5.65 2.46 33.66
N HIS A 81 -5.54 3.56 32.91
CA HIS A 81 -4.27 4.16 32.42
C HIS A 81 -3.38 4.74 33.54
N LEU A 82 -3.86 4.63 34.77
CA LEU A 82 -3.43 5.36 35.94
C LEU A 82 -2.34 4.62 36.75
N GLN A 83 -2.20 3.31 36.58
CA GLN A 83 -1.22 2.48 37.31
C GLN A 83 -0.16 1.88 36.36
N ALA A 84 0.52 2.74 35.61
CA ALA A 84 1.56 2.33 34.66
C ALA A 84 2.96 2.87 35.08
N PRO A 85 4.06 2.15 34.80
CA PRO A 85 5.41 2.66 34.99
C PRO A 85 5.67 3.83 34.05
N ARG A 86 6.36 4.84 34.58
CA ARG A 86 6.71 6.13 33.96
C ARG A 86 8.22 6.34 34.10
N ALA A 87 8.76 7.30 33.36
CA ALA A 87 10.17 7.67 33.52
C ALA A 87 10.45 9.17 33.40
N ILE A 88 11.54 9.53 34.05
CA ILE A 88 12.23 10.82 33.96
C ILE A 88 13.64 10.53 33.44
N ILE A 89 14.04 11.23 32.39
CA ILE A 89 15.32 11.03 31.70
C ILE A 89 16.08 12.34 31.73
N LEU A 90 17.30 12.29 32.27
CA LEU A 90 18.19 13.44 32.46
C LEU A 90 19.52 13.21 31.72
N PRO A 91 20.12 14.25 31.10
CA PRO A 91 21.42 14.14 30.49
C PRO A 91 22.53 14.16 31.57
N ALA A 92 23.71 13.68 31.21
CA ALA A 92 24.88 13.65 32.11
C ALA A 92 25.15 15.00 32.77
N GLY A 93 25.32 15.03 34.09
CA GLY A 93 25.64 16.25 34.84
C GLY A 93 24.60 17.37 34.72
N ALA A 94 23.33 17.03 34.51
CA ALA A 94 22.23 18.00 34.62
C ALA A 94 22.18 18.63 36.01
N SER A 95 21.91 19.93 36.09
CA SER A 95 21.78 20.68 37.34
C SER A 95 20.61 21.66 37.29
N THR A 96 20.62 22.63 36.37
CA THR A 96 19.50 23.56 36.15
C THR A 96 18.75 23.20 34.87
N ILE A 97 17.46 22.88 34.98
CA ILE A 97 16.62 22.47 33.84
C ILE A 97 15.89 23.68 33.24
N THR A 98 15.98 23.85 31.92
CA THR A 98 15.40 24.98 31.15
C THR A 98 14.31 24.54 30.16
N ASP A 99 14.27 23.26 29.79
CA ASP A 99 13.38 22.72 28.78
C ASP A 99 12.76 21.41 29.27
N THR A 100 11.43 21.29 29.18
CA THR A 100 10.68 20.12 29.67
C THR A 100 10.04 19.42 28.50
N PHE A 101 10.46 18.19 28.22
CA PHE A 101 9.88 17.36 27.17
C PHE A 101 8.84 16.40 27.73
N VAL A 102 7.65 16.37 27.16
CA VAL A 102 6.69 15.26 27.36
C VAL A 102 6.63 14.45 26.08
N TYR A 103 7.15 13.23 26.09
CA TYR A 103 7.34 12.42 24.88
C TYR A 103 6.40 11.21 24.83
N PHE A 104 5.47 11.21 23.87
CA PHE A 104 4.51 10.13 23.65
C PHE A 104 4.98 9.17 22.55
N HIS A 105 5.03 7.86 22.85
CA HIS A 105 5.29 6.81 21.87
C HIS A 105 4.05 5.91 21.65
N GLY A 106 3.93 5.34 20.45
CA GLY A 106 2.75 4.58 20.00
C GLY A 106 2.88 3.06 19.92
N VAL A 107 3.64 2.39 20.80
CA VAL A 107 3.80 0.92 20.76
C VAL A 107 2.91 0.23 21.80
N VAL A 108 2.24 -0.84 21.36
CA VAL A 108 1.48 -1.76 22.22
C VAL A 108 2.44 -2.81 22.79
N PHE A 109 2.40 -3.03 24.10
CA PHE A 109 3.00 -4.22 24.72
C PHE A 109 2.04 -5.41 24.52
N ILE A 110 2.21 -6.15 23.42
CA ILE A 110 1.58 -7.47 23.24
C ILE A 110 2.70 -8.51 23.28
N ASP A 111 2.63 -9.43 24.22
CA ASP A 111 3.49 -10.61 24.26
C ASP A 111 3.09 -11.53 23.10
N SER A 112 3.92 -11.59 22.05
CA SER A 112 3.54 -12.19 20.76
C SER A 112 3.89 -13.67 20.67
N GLU A 113 3.48 -14.47 21.66
CA GLU A 113 3.51 -15.93 21.57
C GLU A 113 2.11 -16.55 21.54
N GLN A 114 1.77 -17.11 20.37
CA GLN A 114 0.85 -18.23 20.12
C GLN A 114 -0.61 -18.17 20.64
N THR A 115 -1.54 -18.51 19.73
CA THR A 115 -2.90 -19.00 20.05
C THR A 115 -3.88 -18.06 20.76
N GLY A 116 -4.32 -17.00 20.08
CA GLY A 116 -5.73 -16.55 20.12
C GLY A 116 -6.34 -16.09 21.46
N LYS A 117 -5.53 -15.85 22.49
CA LYS A 117 -5.96 -15.28 23.79
C LYS A 117 -4.89 -14.30 24.27
N GLU A 118 -5.19 -13.01 24.16
CA GLU A 118 -4.29 -11.94 24.62
C GLU A 118 -4.14 -11.98 26.15
N LYS A 119 -2.98 -12.42 26.63
CA LYS A 119 -2.55 -12.13 28.01
C LYS A 119 -1.74 -10.84 28.00
N VAL A 120 -2.36 -9.78 28.51
CA VAL A 120 -1.68 -8.52 28.79
C VAL A 120 -0.90 -8.69 30.10
N ALA A 121 0.39 -9.00 30.01
CA ALA A 121 1.28 -8.79 31.14
C ALA A 121 1.43 -7.27 31.36
N THR A 122 1.36 -6.81 32.61
CA THR A 122 1.73 -5.43 32.94
C THR A 122 3.25 -5.36 32.99
N PRO A 123 3.95 -4.73 32.02
CA PRO A 123 5.40 -4.66 32.01
C PRO A 123 5.90 -3.89 33.22
N THR A 124 7.07 -4.33 33.68
CA THR A 124 7.82 -3.79 34.81
C THR A 124 8.57 -2.51 34.44
N THR A 125 9.21 -1.89 35.43
CA THR A 125 10.17 -0.81 35.21
C THR A 125 11.40 -1.26 34.40
N ASN A 126 11.89 -2.49 34.63
CA ASN A 126 13.00 -3.07 33.86
C ASN A 126 12.67 -3.21 32.37
N ASP A 127 11.44 -3.63 32.04
CA ASP A 127 10.97 -3.73 30.65
C ASP A 127 10.95 -2.34 29.98
N LEU A 128 10.59 -1.30 30.74
CA LEU A 128 10.58 0.07 30.27
C LEU A 128 12.01 0.61 30.03
N ILE A 129 12.96 0.32 30.93
CA ILE A 129 14.38 0.67 30.74
C ILE A 129 14.95 -0.04 29.50
N ASN A 130 14.68 -1.34 29.35
CA ASN A 130 15.16 -2.11 28.19
C ASN A 130 14.56 -1.58 26.88
N LEU A 131 13.28 -1.21 26.85
CA LEU A 131 12.64 -0.58 25.70
C LEU A 131 13.32 0.76 25.33
N PHE A 132 13.59 1.61 26.32
CA PHE A 132 14.21 2.92 26.11
C PHE A 132 15.66 2.83 25.64
N LYS A 133 16.41 1.82 26.09
CA LYS A 133 17.79 1.55 25.65
C LYS A 133 17.88 0.92 24.26
N SER A 134 16.96 0.02 23.91
CA SER A 134 17.09 -0.84 22.72
C SER A 134 16.28 -0.39 21.50
N GLN A 135 15.19 0.36 21.70
CA GLN A 135 14.30 0.77 20.60
C GLN A 135 14.24 2.29 20.40
N TYR A 136 14.28 3.08 21.47
CA TYR A 136 14.09 4.55 21.38
C TYR A 136 15.34 5.38 21.66
N PHE A 137 16.39 4.78 22.24
CA PHE A 137 17.67 5.42 22.57
C PHE A 137 17.52 6.76 23.30
N PHE A 138 16.56 6.89 24.23
CA PHE A 138 16.24 8.19 24.85
C PHE A 138 17.41 8.79 25.66
N ASP A 139 18.35 7.96 26.12
CA ASP A 139 19.63 8.37 26.69
C ASP A 139 20.54 9.08 25.67
N ARG A 140 20.49 8.69 24.39
CA ARG A 140 21.12 9.39 23.27
C ARG A 140 20.34 10.66 22.91
N GLU A 141 19.01 10.60 22.88
CA GLU A 141 18.18 11.76 22.53
C GLU A 141 18.37 12.92 23.50
N ILE A 142 18.34 12.66 24.82
CA ILE A 142 18.54 13.69 25.84
C ILE A 142 19.98 14.27 25.80
N ALA A 143 20.98 13.43 25.51
CA ALA A 143 22.35 13.88 25.32
C ALA A 143 22.49 14.75 24.06
N THR A 144 21.77 14.42 22.99
CA THR A 144 21.73 15.22 21.74
C THR A 144 21.13 16.59 21.99
N LEU A 145 20.04 16.68 22.77
CA LEU A 145 19.46 17.95 23.21
C LEU A 145 20.45 18.78 24.05
N LYS A 146 21.20 18.15 24.97
CA LYS A 146 22.29 18.82 25.72
C LYS A 146 23.39 19.34 24.79
N THR A 147 23.81 18.56 23.80
CA THR A 147 24.79 18.99 22.79
C THR A 147 24.26 20.15 21.93
N ALA A 148 22.95 20.23 21.70
CA ALA A 148 22.29 21.37 21.06
C ALA A 148 22.04 22.57 22.02
N GLY A 149 22.64 22.58 23.21
CA GLY A 149 22.59 23.68 24.16
C GLY A 149 21.36 23.70 25.08
N LYS A 150 20.55 22.64 25.10
CA LYS A 150 19.35 22.55 25.95
C LYS A 150 19.62 21.79 27.25
N GLN A 151 19.35 22.41 28.40
CA GLN A 151 19.30 21.69 29.67
C GLN A 151 17.91 21.08 29.82
N ALA A 152 17.69 19.99 29.07
CA ALA A 152 16.40 19.34 28.95
C ALA A 152 16.19 18.24 30.01
N VAL A 153 14.94 18.07 30.45
CA VAL A 153 14.45 16.83 31.06
C VAL A 153 13.39 16.22 30.16
N MET A 154 13.34 14.88 30.04
CA MET A 154 12.29 14.18 29.31
C MET A 154 11.43 13.33 30.25
N PHE A 155 10.14 13.65 30.29
CA PHE A 155 9.10 12.89 30.97
C PHE A 155 8.43 11.97 29.94
N VAL A 156 8.46 10.66 30.20
CA VAL A 156 7.87 9.64 29.32
C VAL A 156 6.65 9.01 30.01
N PRO A 157 5.42 9.45 29.69
CA PRO A 157 4.21 8.81 30.16
C PRO A 157 3.97 7.49 29.44
N ARG A 158 3.54 6.47 30.18
CA ARG A 158 3.00 5.24 29.57
C ARG A 158 1.49 5.38 29.38
N LEU A 159 1.04 5.32 28.12
CA LEU A 159 -0.37 5.29 27.76
C LEU A 159 -0.68 3.97 27.04
N TYR A 160 -1.62 3.24 27.61
CA TYR A 160 -2.06 1.95 27.11
C TYR A 160 -2.87 2.10 25.80
N GLN A 161 -2.49 1.40 24.74
CA GLN A 161 -3.32 1.20 23.54
C GLN A 161 -3.91 -0.22 23.55
N THR A 162 -5.22 -0.33 23.73
CA THR A 162 -5.98 -1.58 23.53
C THR A 162 -6.11 -1.88 22.02
N THR A 163 -5.24 -2.78 21.56
CA THR A 163 -5.49 -3.82 20.54
C THR A 163 -6.33 -3.45 19.29
N LEU A 164 -5.64 -3.40 18.14
CA LEU A 164 -6.15 -3.49 16.75
C LEU A 164 -7.24 -2.50 16.27
N GLN A 165 -7.85 -1.69 17.14
CA GLN A 165 -8.66 -0.55 16.76
C GLN A 165 -7.97 0.75 17.19
N VAL A 166 -7.38 1.44 16.20
CA VAL A 166 -6.65 2.72 16.37
C VAL A 166 -7.51 3.86 16.95
N ASN A 167 -8.82 3.61 17.12
CA ASN A 167 -9.85 4.56 17.56
C ASN A 167 -10.26 4.37 19.04
N SER A 168 -9.93 3.23 19.66
CA SER A 168 -10.27 2.92 21.06
C SER A 168 -9.11 3.09 22.05
N ALA A 169 -7.98 3.64 21.60
CA ALA A 169 -7.00 4.23 22.50
C ALA A 169 -7.70 5.30 23.36
N SER A 170 -7.78 5.05 24.67
CA SER A 170 -8.57 5.88 25.58
C SER A 170 -8.16 7.33 25.50
N LYS A 171 -9.15 8.21 25.33
CA LYS A 171 -8.96 9.64 25.07
C LYS A 171 -8.33 10.28 26.30
N LEU A 172 -7.03 10.58 26.23
CA LEU A 172 -6.29 11.30 27.26
C LEU A 172 -7.08 12.54 27.71
N THR A 173 -7.48 12.56 28.97
CA THR A 173 -8.16 13.71 29.58
C THR A 173 -7.16 14.77 30.04
N ALA A 174 -7.62 16.00 30.19
CA ALA A 174 -6.79 17.07 30.75
C ALA A 174 -6.33 16.72 32.18
N ASN A 175 -7.19 16.07 32.97
CA ASN A 175 -6.87 15.68 34.35
C ASN A 175 -5.80 14.58 34.41
N GLU A 176 -5.85 13.58 33.53
CA GLU A 176 -4.81 12.54 33.44
C GLU A 176 -3.46 13.12 33.02
N PHE A 177 -3.44 14.03 32.03
CA PHE A 177 -2.22 14.73 31.64
C PHE A 177 -1.67 15.57 32.79
N ASN A 178 -2.52 16.39 33.42
CA ASN A 178 -2.11 17.28 34.51
C ASN A 178 -1.59 16.50 35.72
N CYS A 179 -2.25 15.40 36.10
CA CYS A 179 -1.77 14.53 37.19
C CYS A 179 -0.39 13.94 36.85
N PHE A 180 -0.22 13.38 35.65
CA PHE A 180 1.08 12.87 35.20
C PHE A 180 2.16 13.95 35.23
N TYR A 181 1.85 15.12 34.68
CA TYR A 181 2.81 16.21 34.56
C TYR A 181 3.24 16.74 35.94
N GLN A 182 2.29 16.94 36.86
CA GLN A 182 2.58 17.34 38.24
C GLN A 182 3.37 16.27 39.00
N GLU A 183 3.03 14.99 38.86
CA GLU A 183 3.75 13.89 39.50
C GLU A 183 5.20 13.79 39.00
N ALA A 184 5.43 13.91 37.68
CA ALA A 184 6.77 13.91 37.11
C ALA A 184 7.62 15.09 37.61
N GLN A 185 7.01 16.27 37.81
CA GLN A 185 7.68 17.43 38.40
C GLN A 185 8.04 17.20 39.87
N GLN A 186 7.13 16.64 40.67
CA GLN A 186 7.39 16.29 42.07
C GLN A 186 8.52 15.27 42.20
N LYS A 187 8.53 14.23 41.35
CA LYS A 187 9.60 13.21 41.30
C LYS A 187 10.93 13.78 40.82
N LEU A 188 10.94 14.71 39.87
CA LEU A 188 12.15 15.40 39.46
C LEU A 188 12.76 16.22 40.60
N ALA A 189 11.92 16.90 41.39
CA ALA A 189 12.35 17.70 42.54
C ALA A 189 12.95 16.87 43.69
N THR A 190 12.74 15.53 43.72
CA THR A 190 13.41 14.65 44.70
C THR A 190 14.80 14.17 44.26
N ILE A 191 15.26 14.53 43.05
CA ILE A 191 16.61 14.17 42.57
C ILE A 191 17.63 15.21 43.09
N PRO A 192 18.62 14.81 43.91
CA PRO A 192 19.59 15.76 44.48
C PRO A 192 20.39 16.50 43.41
N GLY A 193 20.62 17.79 43.63
CA GLY A 193 21.37 18.66 42.71
C GLY A 193 20.57 19.20 41.52
N ILE A 194 19.31 18.81 41.36
CA ILE A 194 18.43 19.33 40.30
C ILE A 194 17.65 20.56 40.78
N SER A 195 17.78 21.66 40.04
CA SER A 195 16.95 22.85 40.11
C SER A 195 15.97 22.86 38.93
N TYR A 196 14.68 22.87 39.25
CA TYR A 196 13.59 22.83 38.28
C TYR A 196 12.47 23.78 38.70
N ASN A 197 12.08 24.70 37.81
CA ASN A 197 10.92 25.57 38.00
C ASN A 197 9.99 25.48 36.79
N PRO A 198 8.80 24.84 36.89
CA PRO A 198 7.93 24.61 35.75
C PRO A 198 7.39 25.91 35.11
N ALA A 199 7.35 27.02 35.85
CA ALA A 199 6.92 28.32 35.34
C ALA A 199 8.01 29.03 34.50
N GLN A 200 9.26 28.54 34.55
CA GLN A 200 10.41 29.10 33.82
C GLN A 200 10.97 28.13 32.75
N THR A 201 10.44 26.91 32.66
CA THR A 201 10.85 25.92 31.65
C THR A 201 10.01 25.99 30.37
N ASN A 202 10.64 25.84 29.22
CA ASN A 202 9.92 25.68 27.95
C ASN A 202 9.30 24.27 27.85
N LEU A 203 7.97 24.17 27.86
CA LEU A 203 7.27 22.91 27.65
C LEU A 203 7.26 22.54 26.16
N THR A 204 7.85 21.40 25.84
CA THR A 204 7.84 20.79 24.52
C THR A 204 7.08 19.48 24.57
N VAL A 205 5.98 19.36 23.81
CA VAL A 205 5.19 18.12 23.72
C VAL A 205 5.51 17.41 22.41
N ALA A 206 6.03 16.19 22.52
CA ALA A 206 6.50 15.38 21.41
C ALA A 206 5.65 14.12 21.23
N GLY A 207 5.43 13.70 19.99
CA GLY A 207 4.78 12.45 19.66
C GLY A 207 5.45 11.76 18.48
N HIS A 208 5.76 10.48 18.61
CA HIS A 208 6.26 9.64 17.51
C HIS A 208 5.25 8.56 17.14
N SER A 209 5.08 8.31 15.84
CA SER A 209 4.19 7.26 15.33
C SER A 209 2.76 7.43 15.85
N ALA A 210 2.11 6.37 16.34
CA ALA A 210 0.79 6.46 16.96
C ALA A 210 0.73 7.35 18.23
N GLY A 211 1.87 7.74 18.80
CA GLY A 211 1.98 8.77 19.85
C GLY A 211 1.52 10.16 19.39
N VAL A 212 1.54 10.45 18.09
CA VAL A 212 0.97 11.70 17.54
C VAL A 212 -0.54 11.79 17.76
N ASN A 213 -1.27 10.65 17.80
CA ASN A 213 -2.70 10.67 18.16
C ASN A 213 -2.92 11.09 19.63
N THR A 214 -1.97 10.81 20.52
CA THR A 214 -2.01 11.33 21.89
C THR A 214 -1.76 12.84 21.93
N VAL A 215 -0.81 13.36 21.15
CA VAL A 215 -0.59 14.81 21.01
C VAL A 215 -1.82 15.51 20.43
N ARG A 216 -2.58 14.81 19.57
CA ARG A 216 -3.91 15.26 19.13
C ARG A 216 -4.89 15.34 20.29
N PHE A 217 -5.00 14.33 21.15
CA PHE A 217 -5.88 14.42 22.33
C PHE A 217 -5.46 15.53 23.29
N TYR A 218 -4.16 15.70 23.55
CA TYR A 218 -3.63 16.84 24.32
C TYR A 218 -4.10 18.19 23.73
N SER A 219 -3.99 18.35 22.41
CA SER A 219 -4.40 19.56 21.69
C SER A 219 -5.93 19.73 21.61
N ASP A 220 -6.68 18.64 21.48
CA ASP A 220 -8.16 18.61 21.52
C ASP A 220 -8.72 19.06 22.88
N LYS A 221 -7.91 18.99 23.96
CA LYS A 221 -8.24 19.53 25.29
C LYS A 221 -7.79 20.98 25.51
N GLY A 222 -7.18 21.63 24.52
CA GLY A 222 -6.74 23.03 24.61
C GLY A 222 -5.52 23.27 25.51
N LEU A 223 -4.83 22.22 25.92
CA LEU A 223 -3.61 22.30 26.73
C LEU A 223 -2.50 23.00 25.93
N GLN A 224 -1.75 23.90 26.58
CA GLN A 224 -0.79 24.79 25.92
C GLN A 224 0.67 24.33 26.11
N ALA A 225 1.46 24.39 25.04
CA ALA A 225 2.89 24.10 25.04
C ALA A 225 3.69 25.24 24.36
N ASN A 226 4.97 25.37 24.65
CA ASN A 226 5.85 26.26 23.88
C ASN A 226 6.07 25.68 22.46
N ASN A 227 6.38 24.38 22.38
CA ASN A 227 6.62 23.68 21.11
C ASN A 227 5.84 22.36 21.05
N ILE A 228 5.36 22.00 19.85
CA ILE A 228 4.82 20.67 19.57
C ILE A 228 5.64 20.02 18.45
N LEU A 229 6.19 18.82 18.71
CA LEU A 229 7.06 18.07 17.81
C LEU A 229 6.37 16.77 17.38
N LEU A 230 6.13 16.58 16.08
CA LEU A 230 5.42 15.43 15.52
C LEU A 230 6.38 14.64 14.62
N PHE A 231 6.73 13.42 15.02
CA PHE A 231 7.65 12.54 14.30
C PHE A 231 6.89 11.38 13.63
N ASP A 232 7.02 11.29 12.32
CA ASP A 232 6.50 10.23 11.43
C ASP A 232 5.12 9.69 11.83
N GLY A 233 4.16 10.60 12.03
CA GLY A 233 2.86 10.29 12.60
C GLY A 233 1.68 11.08 12.03
N CYS A 234 1.80 11.70 10.86
CA CYS A 234 0.72 12.43 10.20
C CYS A 234 -0.26 11.52 9.43
N TYR A 235 -0.67 10.42 10.08
CA TYR A 235 -1.63 9.45 9.55
C TYR A 235 -3.00 10.09 9.25
N ILE A 236 -3.81 9.39 8.46
CA ILE A 236 -5.25 9.61 8.29
C ILE A 236 -5.96 8.40 8.91
N SER A 237 -6.85 8.63 9.89
CA SER A 237 -7.70 7.55 10.41
C SER A 237 -8.81 7.21 9.41
N SER A 238 -9.00 5.93 9.12
CA SER A 238 -10.09 5.42 8.27
C SER A 238 -11.46 5.49 8.93
N ALA A 239 -11.54 5.69 10.25
CA ALA A 239 -12.82 5.80 10.96
C ALA A 239 -13.35 7.24 11.01
N ASP A 240 -12.47 8.22 11.21
CA ASP A 240 -12.85 9.62 11.37
C ASP A 240 -12.67 10.46 10.07
N SER A 241 -11.93 9.95 9.07
CA SER A 241 -11.40 10.72 7.92
C SER A 241 -10.57 11.96 8.32
N ILE A 242 -10.14 12.04 9.57
CA ILE A 242 -9.36 13.14 10.13
C ILE A 242 -7.88 12.75 10.14
N SER A 243 -7.02 13.65 9.65
CA SER A 243 -5.58 13.53 9.83
C SER A 243 -5.13 14.20 11.14
N TRP A 244 -4.18 13.56 11.85
CA TRP A 244 -3.80 13.98 13.19
C TRP A 244 -3.01 15.30 13.21
N CYS A 245 -2.00 15.45 12.34
CA CYS A 245 -1.18 16.67 12.28
C CYS A 245 -1.95 17.95 11.95
N PRO A 246 -2.81 18.04 10.91
CA PRO A 246 -3.55 19.25 10.65
C PRO A 246 -4.57 19.53 11.77
N THR A 247 -5.09 18.49 12.44
CA THR A 247 -5.92 18.68 13.63
C THR A 247 -5.13 19.37 14.74
N ILE A 248 -3.96 18.82 15.12
CA ILE A 248 -3.06 19.39 16.14
C ILE A 248 -2.72 20.85 15.83
N VAL A 249 -2.27 21.13 14.61
CA VAL A 249 -1.88 22.50 14.22
C VAL A 249 -3.08 23.44 14.22
N SER A 250 -4.27 22.99 13.77
CA SER A 250 -5.48 23.82 13.75
C SER A 250 -5.99 24.25 15.14
N LYS A 251 -5.59 23.56 16.23
CA LYS A 251 -5.97 23.95 17.60
C LYS A 251 -5.21 25.16 18.13
N ASN A 252 -4.08 25.54 17.51
CA ASN A 252 -3.25 26.68 17.93
C ASN A 252 -2.84 26.64 19.43
N THR A 253 -2.63 25.43 19.94
CA THR A 253 -2.17 25.07 21.30
C THR A 253 -0.66 25.15 21.52
N ALA A 254 0.09 25.69 20.57
CA ALA A 254 1.53 25.93 20.73
C ALA A 254 2.01 27.23 20.08
N ASN A 255 3.15 27.73 20.56
CA ASN A 255 3.85 28.84 19.91
C ASN A 255 4.48 28.37 18.58
N ASN A 256 5.08 27.18 18.58
CA ASN A 256 5.71 26.58 17.39
C ASN A 256 5.29 25.12 17.19
N TYR A 257 5.18 24.71 15.92
CA TYR A 257 4.91 23.35 15.49
C TYR A 257 6.05 22.86 14.59
N PHE A 258 6.59 21.69 14.89
CA PHE A 258 7.67 21.07 14.14
C PHE A 258 7.25 19.66 13.71
N ILE A 259 7.24 19.41 12.39
CA ILE A 259 6.72 18.16 11.82
C ILE A 259 7.81 17.51 10.98
N TYR A 260 8.13 16.27 11.31
CA TYR A 260 9.18 15.47 10.70
C TYR A 260 8.57 14.19 10.16
N TYR A 261 8.83 13.82 8.90
CA TYR A 261 8.25 12.61 8.31
C TYR A 261 9.17 12.01 7.24
N ASP A 262 9.15 10.68 7.08
CA ASP A 262 9.80 10.04 5.92
C ASP A 262 8.96 10.32 4.66
N LYS A 263 9.59 10.96 3.68
CA LYS A 263 8.98 11.29 2.39
C LYS A 263 8.42 10.06 1.65
N ASN A 264 9.00 8.88 1.89
CA ASN A 264 8.62 7.63 1.22
C ASN A 264 7.55 6.83 1.98
N SER A 265 7.27 7.18 3.24
CA SER A 265 6.27 6.50 4.05
C SER A 265 4.86 6.87 3.61
N ALA A 266 4.25 5.99 2.82
CA ALA A 266 2.92 6.19 2.24
C ALA A 266 1.77 6.22 3.27
N SER A 267 2.01 5.87 4.54
CA SER A 267 1.01 5.87 5.61
C SER A 267 1.07 7.12 6.50
N THR A 268 2.26 7.65 6.78
CA THR A 268 2.50 8.78 7.69
C THR A 268 2.56 10.14 6.99
N SER A 269 2.89 10.18 5.69
CA SER A 269 3.01 11.43 4.91
C SER A 269 1.67 12.05 4.47
N LYS A 270 0.56 11.29 4.52
CA LYS A 270 -0.73 11.70 3.92
C LYS A 270 -1.33 12.99 4.51
N GLY A 271 -1.06 13.28 5.79
CA GLY A 271 -1.53 14.50 6.46
C GLY A 271 -0.75 15.77 6.14
N ILE A 272 0.43 15.66 5.52
CA ILE A 272 1.36 16.79 5.34
C ILE A 272 0.77 17.91 4.45
N PRO A 273 0.13 17.64 3.28
CA PRO A 273 -0.41 18.69 2.42
C PRO A 273 -1.51 19.53 3.05
N ALA A 274 -2.28 18.95 3.97
CA ALA A 274 -3.28 19.67 4.77
C ALA A 274 -2.64 20.54 5.86
N THR A 275 -1.47 20.12 6.36
CA THR A 275 -0.81 20.76 7.51
C THR A 275 0.06 21.95 7.08
N SER A 276 0.66 21.93 5.89
CA SER A 276 1.55 22.99 5.39
C SER A 276 0.89 24.37 5.25
N ASN A 277 -0.44 24.42 5.21
CA ASN A 277 -1.23 25.65 5.04
C ASN A 277 -1.80 26.18 6.35
N LEU A 278 -1.62 25.49 7.48
CA LEU A 278 -2.18 25.85 8.79
C LEU A 278 -1.10 26.48 9.66
N ASN A 279 -1.41 27.64 10.26
CA ASN A 279 -0.49 28.39 11.14
C ASN A 279 0.95 28.45 10.58
N SER A 280 1.10 28.80 9.31
CA SER A 280 2.37 28.69 8.57
C SER A 280 3.50 29.54 9.15
N SER A 281 3.20 30.65 9.84
CA SER A 281 4.17 31.45 10.59
C SER A 281 4.72 30.76 11.86
N LYS A 282 4.05 29.71 12.33
CA LYS A 282 4.41 28.89 13.50
C LYS A 282 4.88 27.49 13.15
N THR A 283 4.73 27.05 11.89
CA THR A 283 4.81 25.63 11.51
C THR A 283 5.98 25.36 10.57
N LYS A 284 6.99 24.63 11.06
CA LYS A 284 8.12 24.11 10.27
C LYS A 284 7.85 22.64 9.93
N ILE A 285 7.92 22.29 8.65
CA ILE A 285 7.79 20.91 8.16
C ILE A 285 9.11 20.50 7.52
N VAL A 286 9.61 19.31 7.85
CA VAL A 286 10.85 18.74 7.32
C VAL A 286 10.58 17.32 6.81
N ALA A 287 10.82 17.12 5.52
CA ALA A 287 10.77 15.80 4.88
C ALA A 287 12.15 15.15 4.95
N THR A 288 12.25 13.96 5.53
CA THR A 288 13.51 13.20 5.58
C THR A 288 13.64 12.27 4.38
N THR A 289 14.87 11.93 4.02
CA THR A 289 15.19 10.96 2.96
C THR A 289 16.22 9.96 3.48
N GLY A 290 15.98 8.66 3.28
CA GLY A 290 16.88 7.61 3.74
C GLY A 290 16.94 7.46 5.27
N LEU A 291 15.83 7.75 5.95
CA LEU A 291 15.60 7.43 7.36
C LEU A 291 14.38 6.51 7.47
N GLY A 292 14.53 5.38 8.17
CA GLY A 292 13.40 4.54 8.54
C GLY A 292 12.56 5.16 9.66
N HIS A 293 11.35 4.62 9.86
CA HIS A 293 10.34 5.09 10.83
C HIS A 293 10.92 5.62 12.17
N PHE A 294 11.58 4.73 12.93
CA PHE A 294 12.18 5.08 14.24
C PHE A 294 13.34 6.08 14.13
N GLU A 295 14.09 6.07 13.02
CA GLU A 295 15.23 6.96 12.84
C GLU A 295 14.81 8.42 12.60
N VAL A 296 13.57 8.68 12.18
CA VAL A 296 13.04 10.05 12.03
C VAL A 296 13.06 10.78 13.37
N ALA A 297 12.59 10.14 14.46
CA ALA A 297 12.68 10.73 15.79
C ALA A 297 14.14 10.99 16.20
N THR A 298 14.99 9.95 16.14
CA THR A 298 16.39 10.00 16.59
C THR A 298 17.29 10.98 15.83
N ASN A 299 17.00 11.26 14.56
CA ASN A 299 17.77 12.24 13.80
C ASN A 299 17.20 13.65 13.89
N CYS A 300 15.90 13.81 14.18
CA CYS A 300 15.23 15.11 14.16
C CYS A 300 14.98 15.75 15.54
N ILE A 301 15.20 15.07 16.68
CA ILE A 301 14.75 15.58 17.99
C ILE A 301 15.33 16.97 18.34
N ALA A 302 16.55 17.27 17.92
CA ALA A 302 17.22 18.55 18.16
C ALA A 302 17.04 19.59 17.04
N ASP A 303 16.41 19.24 15.90
CA ASP A 303 16.30 20.12 14.73
C ASP A 303 15.44 21.37 14.96
N TYR A 304 14.59 21.35 15.99
CA TYR A 304 13.85 22.53 16.43
C TYR A 304 14.73 23.57 17.16
N THR A 305 16.00 23.22 17.46
CA THR A 305 16.97 24.09 18.17
C THR A 305 18.22 24.39 17.36
N ASP A 306 18.83 23.38 16.72
CA ASP A 306 20.08 23.56 15.97
C ASP A 306 19.87 23.74 14.46
N ASN A 307 18.65 23.50 13.97
CA ASN A 307 18.22 23.67 12.59
C ASN A 307 19.10 22.90 11.56
N LYS A 308 19.76 21.80 11.98
CA LYS A 308 20.65 20.99 11.11
C LYS A 308 19.91 20.09 10.10
N LEU A 309 18.59 20.26 9.96
CA LEU A 309 17.68 19.49 9.13
C LEU A 309 17.86 17.99 9.32
N CYS A 310 17.54 17.52 10.53
CA CYS A 310 17.63 16.12 10.93
C CYS A 310 19.01 15.49 10.63
N ASN A 311 20.10 16.08 11.16
CA ASN A 311 21.49 15.69 10.88
C ASN A 311 21.83 15.66 9.38
N GLY A 312 21.37 16.64 8.61
CA GLY A 312 21.60 16.78 7.17
C GLY A 312 20.79 15.83 6.27
N LYS A 313 19.87 15.02 6.84
CA LYS A 313 19.02 14.08 6.10
C LYS A 313 17.60 14.59 5.82
N GLY A 314 17.28 15.79 6.32
CA GLY A 314 16.03 16.49 6.17
C GLY A 314 16.09 17.60 5.11
N THR A 315 14.94 17.90 4.53
CA THR A 315 14.72 19.06 3.66
C THR A 315 13.50 19.81 4.17
N VAL A 316 13.60 21.14 4.32
CA VAL A 316 12.44 21.94 4.73
C VAL A 316 11.41 21.88 3.60
N VAL A 317 10.21 21.39 3.92
CA VAL A 317 9.04 21.55 3.06
C VAL A 317 8.56 22.97 3.27
N THR A 318 9.14 23.91 2.54
CA THR A 318 8.63 25.28 2.47
C THR A 318 7.15 25.19 2.11
N ALA A 319 6.29 25.89 2.86
CA ALA A 319 4.96 26.20 2.37
C ALA A 319 5.13 26.73 0.95
N SER A 320 4.50 26.08 -0.03
CA SER A 320 4.52 26.57 -1.41
C SER A 320 4.09 28.01 -1.37
N THR A 321 4.97 28.94 -1.74
CA THR A 321 4.66 30.36 -1.79
C THR A 321 3.32 30.49 -2.48
N PRO A 322 2.28 31.05 -1.84
CA PRO A 322 1.07 31.39 -2.57
C PRO A 322 1.52 32.20 -3.79
N PRO A 323 1.08 31.90 -5.02
CA PRO A 323 1.39 32.76 -6.15
C PRO A 323 0.97 34.17 -5.71
N THR A 324 1.94 35.08 -5.65
CA THR A 324 1.78 36.38 -4.99
C THR A 324 0.51 37.04 -5.51
N THR A 325 -0.49 37.16 -4.64
CA THR A 325 -1.74 37.84 -5.00
C THR A 325 -1.40 39.30 -5.30
N PRO A 326 -1.57 39.80 -6.53
CA PRO A 326 -1.89 41.21 -6.68
C PRO A 326 -3.29 41.32 -6.09
N ALA A 327 -3.41 41.96 -4.93
CA ALA A 327 -4.72 42.46 -4.52
C ALA A 327 -5.25 43.35 -5.64
N ASN A 328 -6.57 43.28 -5.88
CA ASN A 328 -7.30 43.83 -7.03
C ASN A 328 -7.30 42.97 -8.30
N THR A 329 -8.31 42.10 -8.36
CA THR A 329 -9.21 41.89 -9.50
C THR A 329 -8.59 41.95 -10.91
N ALA A 330 -8.32 40.77 -11.46
CA ALA A 330 -8.67 40.47 -12.85
C ALA A 330 -9.38 39.11 -12.87
N PRO A 331 -10.45 38.93 -13.68
CA PRO A 331 -11.00 37.59 -13.93
C PRO A 331 -9.92 36.68 -14.50
N SER A 332 -10.10 35.36 -14.34
CA SER A 332 -9.10 34.34 -14.70
C SER A 332 -8.49 34.62 -16.07
N LYS A 333 -7.18 34.89 -16.08
CA LYS A 333 -6.41 35.20 -17.30
C LYS A 333 -6.71 34.11 -18.34
N PRO A 334 -7.10 34.46 -19.59
CA PRO A 334 -7.44 33.47 -20.60
C PRO A 334 -6.37 32.39 -20.70
N LEU A 335 -6.80 31.13 -20.71
CA LEU A 335 -5.90 29.98 -20.80
C LEU A 335 -4.95 30.15 -21.99
N ALA A 336 -3.66 29.92 -21.75
CA ALA A 336 -2.68 29.95 -22.82
C ALA A 336 -3.02 28.88 -23.88
N PRO A 337 -2.75 29.12 -25.17
CA PRO A 337 -3.05 28.15 -26.23
C PRO A 337 -2.51 26.74 -25.91
N GLY A 338 -3.40 25.74 -25.91
CA GLY A 338 -3.07 24.34 -25.59
C GLY A 338 -3.17 23.93 -24.12
N GLN A 339 -3.47 24.85 -23.19
CA GLN A 339 -3.63 24.51 -21.77
C GLN A 339 -5.05 24.00 -21.45
N LYS A 340 -5.15 22.84 -20.79
CA LYS A 340 -6.42 22.21 -20.38
C LYS A 340 -7.00 22.84 -19.11
N VAL A 341 -8.33 22.93 -19.07
CA VAL A 341 -9.14 23.35 -17.91
C VAL A 341 -8.98 22.32 -16.78
N LYS A 342 -8.56 22.74 -15.59
CA LYS A 342 -8.52 21.89 -14.40
C LYS A 342 -9.83 21.97 -13.63
N VAL A 343 -10.52 20.84 -13.53
CA VAL A 343 -11.78 20.70 -12.79
C VAL A 343 -11.53 19.92 -11.50
N ALA A 344 -11.83 20.51 -10.35
CA ALA A 344 -11.92 19.75 -9.10
C ALA A 344 -13.35 19.27 -8.90
N ALA A 345 -13.55 17.98 -8.59
CA ALA A 345 -14.87 17.48 -8.22
C ALA A 345 -14.92 17.07 -6.74
N ILE A 346 -15.88 17.63 -5.99
CA ILE A 346 -16.07 17.35 -4.56
C ILE A 346 -17.46 16.72 -4.36
N GLY A 347 -17.53 15.61 -3.63
CA GLY A 347 -18.82 14.96 -3.36
C GLY A 347 -18.77 13.66 -2.57
N SER A 348 -19.95 13.04 -2.49
CA SER A 348 -20.25 11.86 -1.67
C SER A 348 -20.39 10.61 -2.57
N SER A 349 -21.10 9.56 -2.14
CA SER A 349 -21.28 8.27 -2.80
C SER A 349 -21.52 8.35 -4.32
N SER A 350 -22.44 9.22 -4.79
CA SER A 350 -22.72 9.40 -6.23
C SER A 350 -21.49 9.91 -7.01
N PHE A 351 -20.72 10.83 -6.42
CA PHE A 351 -19.51 11.39 -7.03
C PHE A 351 -18.32 10.44 -6.89
N TRP A 352 -18.22 9.71 -5.78
CA TRP A 352 -17.22 8.66 -5.56
C TRP A 352 -17.40 7.52 -6.57
N GLN A 353 -18.62 7.03 -6.77
CA GLN A 353 -18.95 6.12 -7.88
C GLN A 353 -18.74 6.78 -9.25
N GLY A 354 -18.89 8.11 -9.35
CA GLY A 354 -18.51 8.92 -10.51
C GLY A 354 -17.01 8.87 -10.84
N CYS A 355 -16.16 8.78 -9.82
CA CYS A 355 -14.70 8.81 -9.90
C CYS A 355 -14.02 7.45 -10.02
N PHE A 356 -14.62 6.40 -9.45
CA PHE A 356 -14.06 5.06 -9.36
C PHE A 356 -14.95 4.06 -10.11
N ASP A 357 -14.36 3.21 -10.95
CA ASP A 357 -15.08 2.31 -11.88
C ASP A 357 -15.66 1.06 -11.18
N SER A 358 -16.01 1.20 -9.90
CA SER A 358 -16.43 0.16 -8.95
C SER A 358 -17.76 -0.50 -9.34
N TYR A 359 -18.62 0.21 -10.07
CA TYR A 359 -19.95 -0.25 -10.49
C TYR A 359 -20.23 -0.03 -11.99
N GLY A 360 -19.18 0.22 -12.79
CA GLY A 360 -19.27 0.49 -14.23
C GLY A 360 -19.59 1.93 -14.56
N LYS A 361 -18.64 2.60 -15.24
CA LYS A 361 -18.76 3.93 -15.88
C LYS A 361 -19.40 5.01 -14.99
N GLY A 362 -18.61 5.53 -14.06
CA GLY A 362 -18.97 6.74 -13.32
C GLY A 362 -18.96 8.00 -14.18
N PHE A 363 -19.93 8.90 -13.97
CA PHE A 363 -20.14 10.07 -14.83
C PHE A 363 -18.91 11.00 -14.95
N ILE A 364 -18.09 11.14 -13.90
CA ILE A 364 -16.86 11.96 -13.93
C ILE A 364 -15.78 11.30 -14.80
N GLN A 365 -15.69 9.98 -14.80
CA GLN A 365 -14.83 9.25 -15.74
C GLN A 365 -15.32 9.37 -17.19
N GLU A 366 -16.63 9.46 -17.42
CA GLU A 366 -17.19 9.71 -18.75
C GLU A 366 -16.88 11.14 -19.21
N LEU A 367 -17.05 12.15 -18.36
CA LEU A 367 -16.60 13.53 -18.64
C LEU A 367 -15.10 13.60 -18.95
N GLN A 368 -14.26 12.93 -18.15
CA GLN A 368 -12.81 12.90 -18.39
C GLN A 368 -12.44 12.23 -19.72
N LYS A 369 -13.21 11.25 -20.20
CA LYS A 369 -13.01 10.62 -21.51
C LYS A 369 -13.44 11.56 -22.63
N THR A 370 -14.66 12.09 -22.56
CA THR A 370 -15.25 12.95 -23.59
C THR A 370 -14.50 14.28 -23.75
N LEU A 371 -14.01 14.84 -22.65
CA LEU A 371 -13.34 16.14 -22.60
C LEU A 371 -11.83 16.03 -22.45
N THR A 372 -11.23 14.85 -22.69
CA THR A 372 -9.81 14.56 -22.42
C THR A 372 -8.85 15.60 -23.00
N ASN A 373 -9.20 16.22 -24.13
CA ASN A 373 -8.38 17.20 -24.81
C ASN A 373 -8.55 18.65 -24.31
N THR A 374 -9.65 18.96 -23.62
CA THR A 374 -9.99 20.31 -23.14
C THR A 374 -9.98 20.43 -21.61
N HIS A 375 -10.25 19.35 -20.88
CA HIS A 375 -10.40 19.32 -19.41
C HIS A 375 -9.63 18.17 -18.75
N ILE A 376 -9.25 18.37 -17.48
CA ILE A 376 -8.70 17.34 -16.59
C ILE A 376 -9.48 17.39 -15.27
N PHE A 377 -10.08 16.26 -14.88
CA PHE A 377 -10.92 16.11 -13.69
C PHE A 377 -10.13 15.46 -12.55
N TYR A 378 -10.09 16.13 -11.40
CA TYR A 378 -9.41 15.69 -10.19
C TYR A 378 -10.45 15.39 -9.12
N CYS A 379 -10.59 14.13 -8.74
CA CYS A 379 -11.66 13.72 -7.84
C CYS A 379 -11.36 12.50 -6.92
N LYS A 380 -10.17 11.92 -7.00
CA LYS A 380 -9.80 10.73 -6.21
C LYS A 380 -9.69 11.02 -4.71
N ASP A 381 -9.13 12.17 -4.35
CA ASP A 381 -8.85 12.56 -2.96
C ASP A 381 -9.92 13.49 -2.37
N THR A 382 -10.91 13.88 -3.17
CA THR A 382 -11.97 14.86 -2.87
C THR A 382 -13.38 14.28 -2.94
N THR A 383 -13.52 12.98 -3.22
CA THR A 383 -14.79 12.25 -3.19
C THR A 383 -14.68 11.01 -2.32
N GLU A 384 -15.68 10.72 -1.50
CA GLU A 384 -15.70 9.51 -0.66
C GLU A 384 -17.16 9.11 -0.33
N SER A 385 -17.44 7.80 -0.34
CA SER A 385 -18.77 7.26 -0.02
C SER A 385 -19.19 7.61 1.42
N GLY A 386 -20.48 7.90 1.63
CA GLY A 386 -21.04 8.16 2.95
C GLY A 386 -20.65 9.50 3.59
N LYS A 387 -19.86 10.36 2.94
CA LYS A 387 -19.44 11.65 3.50
C LYS A 387 -20.40 12.80 3.19
N GLY A 388 -20.34 13.85 4.03
CA GLY A 388 -21.17 15.05 3.96
C GLY A 388 -20.38 16.36 4.11
N TYR A 389 -21.06 17.45 4.47
CA TYR A 389 -20.54 18.83 4.41
C TYR A 389 -19.15 19.07 4.99
N THR A 390 -18.78 18.47 6.13
CA THR A 390 -17.46 18.65 6.75
C THR A 390 -16.32 18.11 5.88
N PHE A 391 -16.55 16.96 5.23
CA PHE A 391 -15.61 16.39 4.28
C PHE A 391 -15.49 17.26 3.02
N PHE A 392 -16.58 17.88 2.57
CA PHE A 392 -16.54 18.79 1.40
C PHE A 392 -15.70 20.03 1.69
N LEU A 393 -15.87 20.67 2.86
CA LEU A 393 -15.07 21.83 3.26
C LEU A 393 -13.58 21.46 3.46
N ASN A 394 -13.29 20.32 4.08
CA ASN A 394 -11.93 19.84 4.25
C ASN A 394 -11.27 19.50 2.90
N SER A 395 -12.02 18.86 1.99
CA SER A 395 -11.56 18.55 0.63
C SER A 395 -11.24 19.81 -0.16
N TRP A 396 -12.12 20.81 -0.11
CA TRP A 396 -11.92 22.13 -0.69
C TRP A 396 -10.62 22.76 -0.17
N ARG A 397 -10.48 22.91 1.15
CA ARG A 397 -9.32 23.60 1.78
C ARG A 397 -8.00 22.85 1.63
N THR A 398 -8.02 21.53 1.51
CA THR A 398 -6.81 20.70 1.39
C THR A 398 -6.33 20.56 -0.04
N TYR A 399 -7.25 20.23 -0.96
CA TYR A 399 -6.89 19.74 -2.30
C TYR A 399 -7.25 20.68 -3.45
N VAL A 400 -8.06 21.72 -3.21
CA VAL A 400 -8.59 22.59 -4.27
C VAL A 400 -8.17 24.06 -4.10
N LYS A 401 -8.44 24.64 -2.92
CA LYS A 401 -8.18 26.05 -2.61
C LYS A 401 -6.73 26.44 -2.88
N GLY A 402 -6.52 27.49 -3.67
CA GLY A 402 -5.19 28.01 -4.02
C GLY A 402 -4.32 27.05 -4.86
N LYS A 403 -4.88 25.96 -5.41
CA LYS A 403 -4.14 24.98 -6.24
C LYS A 403 -4.26 25.24 -7.75
N GLY A 404 -4.86 26.36 -8.15
CA GLY A 404 -4.96 26.77 -9.55
C GLY A 404 -5.90 25.90 -10.38
N TYR A 405 -7.05 25.55 -9.82
CA TYR A 405 -8.17 24.99 -10.56
C TYR A 405 -8.89 26.10 -11.34
N ASN A 406 -9.57 25.71 -12.43
CA ASN A 406 -10.37 26.61 -13.25
C ASN A 406 -11.87 26.46 -12.93
N GLU A 407 -12.30 25.25 -12.61
CA GLU A 407 -13.69 24.91 -12.33
C GLU A 407 -13.83 24.03 -11.08
N LEU A 408 -14.94 24.20 -10.36
CA LEU A 408 -15.33 23.39 -9.22
C LEU A 408 -16.68 22.71 -9.52
N LEU A 409 -16.67 21.38 -9.63
CA LEU A 409 -17.85 20.54 -9.77
C LEU A 409 -18.25 20.02 -8.37
N LEU A 410 -19.27 20.60 -7.76
CA LEU A 410 -19.63 20.38 -6.36
C LEU A 410 -20.98 19.66 -6.21
N TYR A 411 -21.01 18.57 -5.44
CA TYR A 411 -22.25 17.86 -5.13
C TYR A 411 -23.00 18.51 -3.97
N ALA A 412 -24.27 18.86 -4.17
CA ALA A 412 -25.19 19.30 -3.13
C ALA A 412 -25.76 18.11 -2.30
N GLY A 413 -24.91 17.12 -1.99
CA GLY A 413 -25.28 15.77 -1.56
C GLY A 413 -26.08 15.58 -0.27
N LEU A 414 -26.69 14.40 -0.20
CA LEU A 414 -27.68 13.96 0.81
C LEU A 414 -27.15 13.90 2.26
N ASN A 415 -25.89 13.50 2.44
CA ASN A 415 -25.36 13.22 3.77
C ASN A 415 -25.09 14.53 4.54
N GLY A 416 -25.73 14.68 5.69
CA GLY A 416 -25.72 15.91 6.48
C GLY A 416 -26.89 16.87 6.18
N LEU A 417 -27.73 16.59 5.18
CA LEU A 417 -29.06 17.21 5.05
C LEU A 417 -30.15 16.44 5.83
N GLY A 418 -29.92 15.15 6.08
CA GLY A 418 -30.79 14.30 6.89
C GLY A 418 -30.68 14.57 8.40
N CYS A 419 -31.73 14.21 9.14
CA CYS A 419 -31.84 14.52 10.56
C CYS A 419 -30.94 13.63 11.44
N VAL A 420 -30.38 14.20 12.51
CA VAL A 420 -29.62 13.46 13.53
C VAL A 420 -30.60 12.89 14.55
N LYS A 421 -30.58 11.56 14.77
CA LYS A 421 -31.40 10.95 15.82
C LYS A 421 -30.88 11.33 17.20
N LYS A 422 -31.70 12.00 18.00
CA LYS A 422 -31.43 12.37 19.40
C LYS A 422 -31.51 11.14 20.32
N THR A 423 -30.95 11.25 21.51
CA THR A 423 -30.96 10.19 22.54
C THR A 423 -32.35 9.81 23.04
N ASP A 424 -33.34 10.71 22.91
CA ASP A 424 -34.76 10.47 23.19
C ASP A 424 -35.52 9.77 22.04
N GLY A 425 -34.84 9.49 20.92
CA GLY A 425 -35.42 8.88 19.72
C GLY A 425 -36.06 9.86 18.74
N SER A 426 -36.19 11.14 19.09
CA SER A 426 -36.58 12.22 18.16
C SER A 426 -35.46 12.55 17.16
N PHE A 427 -35.71 13.47 16.24
CA PHE A 427 -34.78 13.79 15.15
C PHE A 427 -34.50 15.31 15.08
N ASP A 428 -33.23 15.70 15.12
CA ASP A 428 -32.79 17.08 14.85
C ASP A 428 -32.55 17.28 13.35
N CYS A 429 -33.47 17.98 12.70
CA CYS A 429 -33.43 18.20 11.26
C CYS A 429 -32.91 19.60 10.87
N GLU A 430 -32.86 20.54 11.81
CA GLU A 430 -32.64 21.97 11.54
C GLU A 430 -31.16 22.34 11.67
N ASP A 431 -30.48 21.86 12.70
CA ASP A 431 -29.03 22.05 12.90
C ASP A 431 -28.21 21.44 11.75
N GLY A 432 -28.61 20.24 11.28
CA GLY A 432 -27.98 19.56 10.15
C GLY A 432 -28.01 20.40 8.88
N LEU A 433 -29.21 20.87 8.49
CA LEU A 433 -29.38 21.75 7.33
C LEU A 433 -28.58 23.05 7.48
N ASN A 434 -28.61 23.71 8.63
CA ASN A 434 -27.93 24.99 8.82
C ASN A 434 -26.39 24.86 8.75
N LYS A 435 -25.82 23.80 9.34
CA LYS A 435 -24.39 23.46 9.19
C LYS A 435 -24.05 23.09 7.74
N TYR A 436 -24.96 22.41 7.04
CA TYR A 436 -24.78 22.11 5.62
C TYR A 436 -24.71 23.39 4.77
N LYS A 437 -25.65 24.34 4.97
CA LYS A 437 -25.66 25.66 4.30
C LYS A 437 -24.34 26.39 4.56
N GLN A 438 -23.98 26.59 5.83
CA GLN A 438 -22.79 27.34 6.25
C GLN A 438 -21.51 26.84 5.58
N ASN A 439 -21.30 25.51 5.55
CA ASN A 439 -20.09 24.94 4.96
C ASN A 439 -20.06 25.05 3.43
N LEU A 440 -21.21 24.89 2.75
CA LEU A 440 -21.28 25.18 1.31
C LEU A 440 -21.08 26.67 1.00
N ASP A 441 -21.65 27.57 1.80
CA ASP A 441 -21.53 29.02 1.58
C ASP A 441 -20.07 29.50 1.75
N ILE A 442 -19.29 28.86 2.62
CA ILE A 442 -17.85 29.05 2.73
C ILE A 442 -17.14 28.58 1.45
N ILE A 443 -17.40 27.35 0.97
CA ILE A 443 -16.77 26.82 -0.27
C ILE A 443 -17.10 27.72 -1.47
N ILE A 444 -18.38 28.08 -1.65
CA ILE A 444 -18.86 28.89 -2.77
C ILE A 444 -18.22 30.29 -2.73
N SER A 445 -18.16 30.93 -1.57
CA SER A 445 -17.56 32.27 -1.44
C SER A 445 -16.04 32.23 -1.63
N GLU A 446 -15.35 31.24 -1.05
CA GLU A 446 -13.90 31.07 -1.23
C GLU A 446 -13.56 30.75 -2.70
N ALA A 447 -14.35 29.91 -3.40
CA ALA A 447 -14.15 29.61 -4.81
C ALA A 447 -14.42 30.80 -5.73
N LYS A 448 -15.48 31.59 -5.46
CA LYS A 448 -15.77 32.79 -6.25
C LYS A 448 -14.68 33.86 -6.09
N ASN A 449 -14.14 34.01 -4.89
CA ASN A 449 -13.01 34.90 -4.61
C ASN A 449 -11.71 34.46 -5.34
N GLU A 450 -11.54 33.17 -5.63
CA GLU A 450 -10.44 32.65 -6.46
C GLU A 450 -10.72 32.70 -7.98
N GLY A 451 -11.88 33.21 -8.40
CA GLY A 451 -12.27 33.28 -9.82
C GLY A 451 -12.54 31.93 -10.47
N ILE A 452 -12.84 30.90 -9.67
CA ILE A 452 -13.17 29.55 -10.12
C ILE A 452 -14.65 29.53 -10.56
N LYS A 453 -14.93 28.95 -11.72
CA LYS A 453 -16.30 28.72 -12.22
C LYS A 453 -16.95 27.60 -11.39
N ILE A 454 -18.11 27.89 -10.79
CA ILE A 454 -18.78 27.01 -9.83
C ILE A 454 -19.94 26.29 -10.53
N ILE A 455 -19.85 24.96 -10.60
CA ILE A 455 -20.87 24.08 -11.17
C ILE A 455 -21.41 23.20 -10.04
N ILE A 456 -22.68 23.34 -9.69
CA ILE A 456 -23.30 22.55 -8.61
C ILE A 456 -24.25 21.50 -9.18
N VAL A 457 -24.11 20.25 -8.72
CA VAL A 457 -25.06 19.17 -9.00
C VAL A 457 -26.02 19.03 -7.83
N GLY A 458 -27.31 19.29 -8.06
CA GLY A 458 -28.37 19.16 -7.06
C GLY A 458 -28.49 17.74 -6.50
N ALA A 459 -28.93 17.61 -5.25
CA ALA A 459 -29.25 16.30 -4.67
C ALA A 459 -30.51 15.72 -5.31
N GLN A 460 -30.53 14.41 -5.57
CA GLN A 460 -31.72 13.67 -5.97
C GLN A 460 -32.70 13.42 -4.79
N PRO A 461 -33.98 13.14 -5.06
CA PRO A 461 -34.89 12.54 -4.07
C PRO A 461 -34.42 11.16 -3.60
N PHE A 462 -34.99 10.66 -2.49
CA PHE A 462 -34.59 9.36 -1.89
C PHE A 462 -35.68 8.71 -1.01
N LYS A 463 -36.96 9.08 -1.20
CA LYS A 463 -38.08 8.40 -0.51
C LYS A 463 -38.13 6.94 -0.94
N GLY A 464 -38.39 6.06 0.01
CA GLY A 464 -38.26 4.60 -0.14
C GLY A 464 -36.94 4.05 0.44
N TYR A 465 -35.91 4.88 0.64
CA TYR A 465 -34.71 4.45 1.36
C TYR A 465 -34.93 4.40 2.88
N SER A 466 -34.27 3.47 3.58
CA SER A 466 -34.51 3.16 4.99
C SER A 466 -34.20 4.28 5.99
N SER A 467 -33.39 5.27 5.60
CA SER A 467 -33.08 6.45 6.41
C SER A 467 -33.86 7.71 6.00
N TRP A 468 -34.87 7.58 5.14
CA TRP A 468 -35.68 8.71 4.69
C TRP A 468 -36.68 9.16 5.76
N THR A 469 -36.87 10.47 5.87
CA THR A 469 -37.94 11.10 6.66
C THR A 469 -38.50 12.29 5.90
N GLU A 470 -39.76 12.64 6.15
CA GLU A 470 -40.43 13.79 5.53
C GLU A 470 -39.65 15.12 5.72
N PRO A 471 -39.10 15.45 6.91
CA PRO A 471 -38.22 16.61 7.07
C PRO A 471 -36.93 16.54 6.25
N ALA A 472 -36.30 15.36 6.12
CA ALA A 472 -35.09 15.20 5.30
C ALA A 472 -35.38 15.41 3.80
N GLY A 473 -36.54 14.98 3.32
CA GLY A 473 -37.02 15.29 1.97
C GLY A 473 -37.22 16.80 1.76
N ASN A 474 -37.85 17.48 2.71
CA ASN A 474 -38.10 18.92 2.64
C ASN A 474 -36.81 19.75 2.76
N ASN A 475 -35.82 19.29 3.53
CA ASN A 475 -34.47 19.87 3.59
C ASN A 475 -33.76 19.84 2.23
N ILE A 476 -33.87 18.76 1.46
CA ILE A 476 -33.29 18.67 0.11
C ILE A 476 -33.94 19.67 -0.83
N ILE A 477 -35.28 19.73 -0.87
CA ILE A 477 -36.03 20.68 -1.72
C ILE A 477 -35.59 22.11 -1.38
N THR A 478 -35.54 22.47 -0.10
CA THR A 478 -35.11 23.78 0.39
C THR A 478 -33.65 24.10 0.01
N ASN A 479 -32.73 23.15 0.16
CA ASN A 479 -31.33 23.34 -0.17
C ASN A 479 -31.10 23.46 -1.69
N ASN A 480 -31.75 22.62 -2.49
CA ASN A 480 -31.70 22.66 -3.95
C ASN A 480 -32.28 23.98 -4.49
N GLN A 481 -33.43 24.43 -3.98
CA GLN A 481 -34.02 25.73 -4.34
C GLN A 481 -33.10 26.90 -3.99
N ARG A 482 -32.43 26.88 -2.82
CA ARG A 482 -31.42 27.90 -2.47
C ARG A 482 -30.29 27.94 -3.48
N LEU A 483 -29.69 26.78 -3.78
CA LEU A 483 -28.52 26.69 -4.66
C LEU A 483 -28.87 27.00 -6.13
N LYS A 484 -30.07 26.66 -6.59
CA LYS A 484 -30.57 27.02 -7.92
C LYS A 484 -30.72 28.53 -8.13
N ASN A 485 -30.95 29.27 -7.04
CA ASN A 485 -31.19 30.72 -7.04
C ASN A 485 -29.99 31.53 -6.52
N ASP A 486 -28.83 30.91 -6.27
CA ASP A 486 -27.66 31.59 -5.71
C ASP A 486 -26.82 32.26 -6.82
N PRO A 487 -26.72 33.60 -6.86
CA PRO A 487 -26.04 34.32 -7.94
C PRO A 487 -24.51 34.11 -7.96
N ARG A 488 -23.94 33.42 -6.96
CA ARG A 488 -22.52 33.06 -6.95
C ARG A 488 -22.21 31.84 -7.83
N ILE A 489 -23.21 30.99 -8.09
CA ILE A 489 -23.08 29.74 -8.86
C ILE A 489 -23.21 30.02 -10.36
N ASP A 490 -22.27 29.51 -11.16
CA ASP A 490 -22.21 29.75 -12.60
C ASP A 490 -23.04 28.73 -13.40
N ALA A 491 -23.25 27.52 -12.86
CA ALA A 491 -24.18 26.54 -13.41
C ALA A 491 -24.78 25.65 -12.30
N TYR A 492 -26.10 25.45 -12.31
CA TYR A 492 -26.80 24.52 -11.41
C TYR A 492 -27.48 23.41 -12.21
N ILE A 493 -27.10 22.16 -11.92
CA ILE A 493 -27.62 20.96 -12.58
C ILE A 493 -28.78 20.39 -11.76
N ASP A 494 -30.00 20.55 -12.26
CA ASP A 494 -31.23 20.11 -11.61
C ASP A 494 -31.46 18.61 -11.82
N VAL A 495 -30.81 17.77 -10.99
CA VAL A 495 -31.01 16.32 -11.01
C VAL A 495 -32.38 15.95 -10.42
N TYR A 496 -32.88 16.70 -9.43
CA TYR A 496 -34.08 16.36 -8.66
C TYR A 496 -35.30 16.23 -9.58
N SER A 497 -35.61 17.28 -10.36
CA SER A 497 -36.77 17.31 -11.26
C SER A 497 -36.68 16.36 -12.47
N VAL A 498 -35.49 15.81 -12.75
CA VAL A 498 -35.26 14.90 -13.88
C VAL A 498 -35.53 13.44 -13.50
N VAL A 499 -35.41 13.11 -12.20
CA VAL A 499 -35.52 11.73 -11.68
C VAL A 499 -36.72 11.50 -10.76
N ASP A 500 -37.57 12.50 -10.58
CA ASP A 500 -38.85 12.47 -9.85
C ASP A 500 -39.87 13.25 -10.67
N LYS A 501 -40.51 12.58 -11.64
CA LYS A 501 -41.45 13.22 -12.57
C LYS A 501 -42.88 13.21 -12.07
N ASN A 502 -43.20 12.29 -11.16
CA ASN A 502 -44.50 12.22 -10.51
C ASN A 502 -44.60 13.15 -9.28
N ASN A 503 -43.47 13.74 -8.85
CA ASN A 503 -43.33 14.65 -7.72
C ASN A 503 -43.74 14.01 -6.38
N ASP A 504 -43.44 12.70 -6.22
CA ASP A 504 -43.74 11.95 -5.01
C ASP A 504 -42.60 11.94 -3.97
N LYS A 505 -41.44 12.52 -4.30
CA LYS A 505 -40.18 12.59 -3.54
C LYS A 505 -39.32 11.31 -3.55
N ALA A 506 -39.67 10.30 -4.35
CA ALA A 506 -38.86 9.11 -4.62
C ALA A 506 -38.09 9.27 -5.95
N ILE A 507 -37.24 8.30 -6.27
CA ILE A 507 -36.59 8.20 -7.59
C ILE A 507 -37.49 7.34 -8.48
N ASP A 508 -37.86 7.85 -9.66
CA ASP A 508 -38.66 7.14 -10.67
C ASP A 508 -38.11 5.73 -10.96
N ASP A 509 -39.02 4.77 -11.18
CA ASP A 509 -38.70 3.36 -11.39
C ASP A 509 -37.65 3.14 -12.51
N GLY A 510 -36.72 2.23 -12.24
CA GLY A 510 -35.65 1.87 -13.18
C GLY A 510 -34.48 2.88 -13.25
N LEU A 511 -34.51 3.98 -12.49
CA LEU A 511 -33.35 4.89 -12.34
C LEU A 511 -32.47 4.58 -11.12
N SER A 512 -33.04 3.93 -10.09
CA SER A 512 -32.33 3.44 -8.90
C SER A 512 -32.79 2.02 -8.53
N SER A 513 -31.85 1.18 -8.08
CA SER A 513 -32.14 -0.15 -7.51
C SER A 513 -32.11 -0.19 -5.98
N ASP A 514 -31.82 0.94 -5.32
CA ASP A 514 -31.75 1.06 -3.86
C ASP A 514 -32.51 2.29 -3.33
N HIS A 515 -33.31 2.95 -4.17
CA HIS A 515 -34.05 4.19 -3.89
C HIS A 515 -33.18 5.35 -3.37
N LEU A 516 -31.87 5.33 -3.59
CA LEU A 516 -30.91 6.33 -3.09
C LEU A 516 -29.89 6.77 -4.14
N HIS A 517 -29.26 5.82 -4.82
CA HIS A 517 -28.24 6.07 -5.83
C HIS A 517 -28.82 5.89 -7.23
N LEU A 518 -28.46 6.77 -8.16
CA LEU A 518 -28.71 6.62 -9.59
C LEU A 518 -27.76 5.55 -10.17
N ASN A 519 -27.98 4.29 -9.78
CA ASN A 519 -27.04 3.18 -9.93
C ASN A 519 -27.40 2.21 -11.08
N THR A 520 -28.59 2.34 -11.67
CA THR A 520 -28.98 1.61 -12.88
C THR A 520 -28.24 2.17 -14.12
N PRO A 521 -28.17 1.42 -15.24
CA PRO A 521 -27.56 1.93 -16.46
C PRO A 521 -28.16 3.26 -16.96
N THR A 522 -29.47 3.43 -16.80
CA THR A 522 -30.19 4.66 -17.15
C THR A 522 -29.88 5.79 -16.17
N GLY A 523 -30.00 5.53 -14.86
CA GLY A 523 -29.75 6.54 -13.82
C GLY A 523 -28.33 7.12 -13.87
N LYS A 524 -27.32 6.26 -14.07
CA LYS A 524 -25.90 6.66 -14.14
C LYS A 524 -25.62 7.72 -15.21
N LYS A 525 -26.32 7.64 -16.34
CA LYS A 525 -26.10 8.50 -17.51
C LYS A 525 -26.71 9.90 -17.34
N ILE A 526 -27.73 10.06 -16.49
CA ILE A 526 -28.47 11.32 -16.32
C ILE A 526 -27.54 12.47 -15.91
N VAL A 527 -26.71 12.27 -14.89
CA VAL A 527 -25.80 13.34 -14.41
C VAL A 527 -24.73 13.70 -15.45
N TYR A 528 -24.24 12.71 -16.21
CA TYR A 528 -23.32 12.94 -17.33
C TYR A 528 -23.99 13.76 -18.45
N ASP A 529 -25.19 13.35 -18.88
CA ASP A 529 -25.91 13.99 -19.98
C ASP A 529 -26.25 15.45 -19.66
N LEU A 530 -26.76 15.71 -18.45
CA LEU A 530 -27.07 17.07 -18.00
C LEU A 530 -25.81 17.94 -17.95
N LEU A 531 -24.67 17.42 -17.47
CA LEU A 531 -23.41 18.16 -17.46
C LEU A 531 -22.86 18.42 -18.87
N MET A 532 -22.91 17.44 -19.77
CA MET A 532 -22.49 17.64 -21.16
C MET A 532 -23.37 18.65 -21.90
N GLN A 533 -24.69 18.56 -21.72
CA GLN A 533 -25.67 19.45 -22.36
C GLN A 533 -25.60 20.88 -21.83
N GLN A 534 -25.48 21.06 -20.50
CA GLN A 534 -25.60 22.36 -19.86
C GLN A 534 -24.25 23.06 -19.63
N VAL A 535 -23.12 22.37 -19.77
CA VAL A 535 -21.79 22.92 -19.41
C VAL A 535 -20.69 22.72 -20.46
N TYR A 536 -20.59 21.57 -21.15
CA TYR A 536 -19.30 21.12 -21.71
C TYR A 536 -19.20 20.81 -23.22
N SER A 537 -20.23 21.00 -24.04
CA SER A 537 -20.24 20.48 -25.42
C SER A 537 -19.23 21.14 -26.40
N GLY A 538 -18.09 20.47 -26.66
CA GLY A 538 -17.12 20.77 -27.75
C GLY A 538 -15.97 19.72 -27.88
N THR A 539 -15.71 19.20 -29.10
CA THR A 539 -15.05 17.88 -29.41
C THR A 539 -13.57 17.93 -29.91
N PRO A 540 -12.63 17.01 -29.52
CA PRO A 540 -11.59 16.47 -30.46
C PRO A 540 -10.92 15.06 -30.16
N THR A 541 -9.93 14.62 -30.99
CA THR A 541 -9.41 13.23 -31.29
C THR A 541 -7.96 12.80 -30.78
N ASN A 542 -7.33 11.69 -31.32
CA ASN A 542 -6.18 10.85 -30.82
C ASN A 542 -4.90 10.71 -31.74
N VAL A 543 -3.67 10.34 -31.23
CA VAL A 543 -2.58 9.54 -31.92
C VAL A 543 -1.44 8.94 -30.99
N THR A 544 -0.67 7.87 -31.40
CA THR A 544 0.52 7.21 -30.71
C THR A 544 1.40 6.26 -31.62
N PRO A 545 2.71 5.93 -31.33
CA PRO A 545 3.42 4.66 -31.77
C PRO A 545 4.47 3.94 -30.79
N THR A 546 5.26 2.89 -31.23
CA THR A 546 5.68 1.60 -30.49
C THR A 546 7.13 0.97 -30.74
N ALA A 547 7.67 -0.06 -29.97
CA ALA A 547 8.76 -1.10 -30.32
C ALA A 547 9.15 -2.27 -29.26
N THR A 548 9.88 -3.41 -29.59
CA THR A 548 10.09 -4.77 -28.83
C THR A 548 11.40 -5.69 -29.02
N THR A 549 11.67 -6.86 -28.28
CA THR A 549 13.04 -7.56 -27.99
C THR A 549 13.26 -9.19 -27.71
N LYS A 550 14.52 -9.86 -27.54
CA LYS A 550 15.12 -11.35 -27.62
C LYS A 550 15.95 -12.04 -26.42
N PRO A 551 16.86 -13.08 -26.60
CA PRO A 551 18.12 -13.52 -25.81
C PRO A 551 19.61 -13.59 -26.50
N LEU A 552 20.75 -13.96 -25.83
CA LEU A 552 22.24 -13.56 -25.97
C LEU A 552 23.35 -14.57 -26.53
N THR A 553 24.62 -14.13 -26.74
CA THR A 553 25.88 -14.92 -27.09
C THR A 553 27.13 -14.67 -26.21
N ASP A 554 28.18 -15.52 -26.25
CA ASP A 554 29.44 -15.40 -25.45
C ASP A 554 30.16 -14.06 -25.52
N SER A 555 30.40 -13.52 -26.72
CA SER A 555 31.06 -12.21 -26.87
C SER A 555 30.19 -11.07 -26.35
N GLU A 556 28.86 -11.23 -26.41
CA GLU A 556 27.93 -10.31 -25.77
C GLU A 556 27.95 -10.49 -24.22
N VAL A 557 28.10 -11.72 -23.69
CA VAL A 557 28.26 -11.99 -22.24
C VAL A 557 29.53 -11.34 -21.69
N ALA A 558 30.67 -11.49 -22.37
CA ALA A 558 31.94 -10.87 -21.97
C ALA A 558 31.89 -9.32 -22.02
N ASN A 559 31.03 -8.74 -22.87
CA ASN A 559 30.75 -7.31 -22.87
C ASN A 559 29.76 -6.87 -21.77
N LEU A 560 28.85 -7.75 -21.32
CA LEU A 560 27.89 -7.47 -20.24
C LEU A 560 28.46 -7.71 -18.83
N ILE A 561 29.45 -8.60 -18.68
CA ILE A 561 30.10 -8.93 -17.40
C ILE A 561 31.59 -8.65 -17.48
N LYS A 562 32.06 -7.74 -16.62
CA LYS A 562 33.48 -7.60 -16.29
C LYS A 562 33.80 -8.35 -14.99
N GLN A 563 34.89 -9.13 -14.97
CA GLN A 563 35.43 -9.68 -13.72
C GLN A 563 35.83 -8.54 -12.76
N PRO A 564 35.55 -8.66 -11.45
CA PRO A 564 36.02 -7.70 -10.46
C PRO A 564 37.54 -7.77 -10.34
N THR A 565 38.20 -6.61 -10.22
CA THR A 565 39.60 -6.52 -9.80
C THR A 565 39.65 -6.05 -8.35
N PRO A 566 39.98 -6.92 -7.37
CA PRO A 566 40.08 -6.52 -5.97
C PRO A 566 41.23 -5.53 -5.78
N GLU A 567 41.03 -4.47 -5.00
CA GLU A 567 42.11 -3.54 -4.63
C GLU A 567 43.17 -4.21 -3.73
N ILE A 568 42.78 -5.27 -3.03
CA ILE A 568 43.64 -6.06 -2.15
C ILE A 568 43.73 -7.48 -2.72
N ASN A 569 44.95 -7.92 -3.08
CA ASN A 569 45.20 -9.28 -3.51
C ASN A 569 44.96 -10.27 -2.35
N ILE A 570 43.89 -11.07 -2.45
CA ILE A 570 43.54 -12.12 -1.48
C ILE A 570 44.14 -13.45 -1.99
N PRO A 571 45.08 -14.08 -1.25
CA PRO A 571 45.67 -15.35 -1.66
C PRO A 571 44.62 -16.45 -1.87
N GLY A 572 44.66 -17.10 -3.03
CA GLY A 572 43.72 -18.16 -3.41
C GLY A 572 42.37 -17.70 -3.96
N LEU A 573 42.17 -16.39 -4.17
CA LEU A 573 41.04 -15.87 -4.93
C LEU A 573 41.30 -15.97 -6.43
N ASN A 574 40.53 -16.80 -7.13
CA ASN A 574 40.41 -16.80 -8.58
C ASN A 574 38.91 -16.65 -8.90
N PHE A 575 38.56 -15.73 -9.80
CA PHE A 575 37.18 -15.59 -10.29
C PHE A 575 36.94 -16.50 -11.48
N SER A 576 35.72 -16.98 -11.65
CA SER A 576 35.33 -17.71 -12.87
C SER A 576 35.44 -16.84 -14.13
N GLU A 577 35.68 -17.46 -15.29
CA GLU A 577 35.77 -16.75 -16.57
C GLU A 577 34.39 -16.35 -17.11
N PRO A 578 34.21 -15.12 -17.66
CA PRO A 578 32.93 -14.63 -18.16
C PRO A 578 32.59 -15.21 -19.55
N ASN A 579 32.20 -16.47 -19.58
CA ASN A 579 31.79 -17.20 -20.79
C ASN A 579 30.35 -17.75 -20.68
N ALA A 580 29.79 -18.33 -21.75
CA ALA A 580 28.40 -18.77 -21.76
C ALA A 580 28.05 -19.91 -20.77
N SER A 581 29.01 -20.56 -20.09
CA SER A 581 28.67 -21.48 -18.99
C SER A 581 28.00 -20.77 -17.80
N LEU A 582 28.19 -19.45 -17.68
CA LEU A 582 27.45 -18.60 -16.75
C LEU A 582 25.98 -18.40 -17.17
N VAL A 583 25.60 -18.70 -18.41
CA VAL A 583 24.22 -18.60 -18.90
C VAL A 583 23.51 -19.93 -18.68
N THR A 584 22.83 -20.06 -17.54
CA THR A 584 21.97 -21.22 -17.28
C THR A 584 20.60 -20.99 -17.90
N THR A 585 20.20 -21.83 -18.86
CA THR A 585 18.82 -21.82 -19.37
C THR A 585 17.92 -22.60 -18.41
N ASP A 586 16.82 -22.00 -17.95
CA ASP A 586 15.87 -22.71 -17.10
C ASP A 586 14.94 -23.65 -17.90
N ALA A 587 14.17 -24.48 -17.19
CA ALA A 587 13.20 -25.39 -17.82
C ALA A 587 12.04 -24.67 -18.55
N SER A 588 11.99 -23.33 -18.53
CA SER A 588 11.04 -22.49 -19.28
C SER A 588 11.70 -21.79 -20.48
N GLY A 589 12.96 -22.11 -20.81
CA GLY A 589 13.70 -21.53 -21.92
C GLY A 589 14.26 -20.13 -21.66
N ASN A 590 14.12 -19.59 -20.44
CA ASN A 590 14.69 -18.29 -20.10
C ASN A 590 16.19 -18.43 -19.88
N GLN A 591 16.98 -17.57 -20.51
CA GLN A 591 18.40 -17.46 -20.22
C GLN A 591 18.60 -16.69 -18.91
N TRP A 592 19.25 -17.32 -17.93
CA TRP A 592 19.65 -16.68 -16.68
C TRP A 592 21.16 -16.54 -16.62
N LEU A 593 21.62 -15.29 -16.60
CA LEU A 593 23.00 -14.94 -16.44
C LEU A 593 23.37 -15.06 -14.95
N SER A 594 24.19 -16.05 -14.61
CA SER A 594 24.57 -16.44 -13.24
C SER A 594 25.97 -15.90 -12.93
N ILE A 595 26.06 -14.95 -11.99
CA ILE A 595 27.33 -14.28 -11.65
C ILE A 595 27.86 -14.84 -10.31
N PRO A 596 28.95 -15.62 -10.31
CA PRO A 596 29.44 -16.33 -9.11
C PRO A 596 30.35 -15.50 -8.20
N TYR A 597 30.87 -14.37 -8.70
CA TYR A 597 32.03 -13.65 -8.11
C TYR A 597 31.88 -13.28 -6.63
N LEU A 598 30.68 -12.92 -6.17
CA LEU A 598 30.47 -12.60 -4.76
C LEU A 598 30.67 -13.81 -3.84
N GLY A 599 30.24 -15.00 -4.28
CA GLY A 599 30.45 -16.26 -3.55
C GLY A 599 31.92 -16.65 -3.53
N GLU A 600 32.61 -16.53 -4.67
CA GLU A 600 34.04 -16.80 -4.82
C GLU A 600 34.90 -15.88 -3.92
N TYR A 601 34.58 -14.58 -3.91
CA TYR A 601 35.22 -13.59 -3.04
C TYR A 601 35.05 -13.93 -1.56
N ILE A 602 33.81 -14.15 -1.09
CA ILE A 602 33.55 -14.47 0.33
C ILE A 602 34.22 -15.78 0.73
N ALA A 603 34.21 -16.80 -0.14
CA ALA A 603 34.87 -18.07 0.11
C ALA A 603 36.40 -17.92 0.22
N ALA A 604 37.03 -17.10 -0.62
CA ALA A 604 38.47 -16.82 -0.55
C ALA A 604 38.84 -16.04 0.73
N VAL A 605 38.09 -14.97 1.06
CA VAL A 605 38.27 -14.21 2.31
C VAL A 605 38.17 -15.12 3.54
N TYR A 606 37.18 -16.02 3.57
CA TYR A 606 37.00 -16.94 4.71
C TYR A 606 38.17 -17.93 4.85
N LYS A 607 38.60 -18.56 3.74
CA LYS A 607 39.77 -19.46 3.72
C LYS A 607 41.04 -18.73 4.17
N TYR A 608 41.28 -17.53 3.66
CA TYR A 608 42.44 -16.71 4.02
C TYR A 608 42.40 -16.26 5.49
N GLY A 609 41.23 -15.89 6.00
CA GLY A 609 41.02 -15.54 7.41
C GLY A 609 41.38 -16.69 8.37
N ILE A 610 40.99 -17.94 8.05
CA ILE A 610 41.37 -19.11 8.83
C ILE A 610 42.90 -19.30 8.84
N ILE A 611 43.57 -19.15 7.70
CA ILE A 611 45.04 -19.25 7.61
C ILE A 611 45.71 -18.22 8.52
N ILE A 612 45.29 -16.95 8.48
CA ILE A 612 45.82 -15.89 9.36
C ILE A 612 45.60 -16.22 10.84
N ILE A 613 44.37 -16.62 11.22
CA ILE A 613 44.03 -16.95 12.62
C ILE A 613 44.91 -18.12 13.10
N SER A 614 45.10 -19.16 12.29
CA SER A 614 45.97 -20.29 12.61
C SER A 614 47.43 -19.86 12.83
N VAL A 615 47.98 -19.00 11.96
CA VAL A 615 49.36 -18.48 12.09
C VAL A 615 49.51 -17.63 13.36
N ILE A 616 48.59 -16.70 13.62
CA ILE A 616 48.63 -15.85 14.83
C ILE A 616 48.52 -16.68 16.11
N ALA A 617 47.69 -17.72 16.10
CA ALA A 617 47.53 -18.62 17.24
C ALA A 617 48.79 -19.47 17.48
N VAL A 618 49.44 -20.00 16.42
CA VAL A 618 50.74 -20.70 16.54
C VAL A 618 51.81 -19.79 17.14
N PHE A 619 51.98 -18.56 16.64
CA PHE A 619 52.92 -17.59 17.23
C PHE A 619 52.57 -17.25 18.68
N SER A 620 51.28 -17.09 19.01
CA SER A 620 50.84 -16.80 20.38
C SER A 620 51.10 -17.98 21.33
N ILE A 621 50.98 -19.21 20.87
CA ILE A 621 51.34 -20.42 21.63
C ILE A 621 52.87 -20.48 21.85
N ILE A 622 53.68 -20.22 20.82
CA ILE A 622 55.15 -20.19 20.94
C ILE A 622 55.60 -19.12 21.95
N ILE A 623 55.10 -17.88 21.82
CA ILE A 623 55.41 -16.78 22.75
C ILE A 623 54.99 -17.15 24.18
N SER A 624 53.81 -17.74 24.35
CA SER A 624 53.33 -18.19 25.66
C SER A 624 54.20 -19.32 26.24
N GLY A 625 54.70 -20.23 25.41
CA GLY A 625 55.64 -21.28 25.81
C GLY A 625 56.99 -20.73 26.27
N VAL A 626 57.57 -19.78 25.53
CA VAL A 626 58.81 -19.10 25.93
C VAL A 626 58.60 -18.30 27.21
N MET A 627 57.50 -17.57 27.33
CA MET A 627 57.13 -16.81 28.55
C MET A 627 56.94 -17.73 29.76
N LEU A 628 56.40 -18.94 29.57
CA LEU A 628 56.23 -19.94 30.61
C LEU A 628 57.58 -20.50 31.09
N ILE A 629 58.47 -20.86 30.16
CA ILE A 629 59.82 -21.39 30.47
C ILE A 629 60.69 -20.31 31.12
N GLY A 630 60.67 -19.08 30.60
CA GLY A 630 61.43 -17.93 31.12
C GLY A 630 60.86 -17.30 32.40
N SER A 631 59.74 -17.81 32.92
CA SER A 631 59.05 -17.21 34.08
C SER A 631 59.80 -17.28 35.41
N GLY A 632 60.80 -18.16 35.54
CA GLY A 632 61.60 -18.33 36.76
C GLY A 632 60.79 -18.75 37.99
N GLY A 633 59.56 -19.24 37.82
CA GLY A 633 58.63 -19.55 38.91
C GLY A 633 57.68 -18.41 39.33
N ASN A 634 57.71 -17.25 38.66
CA ASN A 634 56.76 -16.17 38.90
C ASN A 634 55.32 -16.60 38.52
N SER A 635 54.44 -16.72 39.52
CA SER A 635 53.06 -17.19 39.37
C SER A 635 52.23 -16.37 38.39
N ASP A 636 52.45 -15.06 38.32
CA ASP A 636 51.63 -14.14 37.53
C ASP A 636 52.02 -14.22 36.06
N ILE A 637 53.32 -14.36 35.77
CA ILE A 637 53.85 -14.61 34.42
C ILE A 637 53.37 -15.99 33.93
N VAL A 638 53.42 -17.02 34.78
CA VAL A 638 52.89 -18.36 34.50
C VAL A 638 51.38 -18.32 34.20
N SER A 639 50.61 -17.57 34.98
CA SER A 639 49.16 -17.40 34.80
C SER A 639 48.82 -16.69 33.49
N GLN A 640 49.51 -15.58 33.19
CA GLN A 640 49.34 -14.83 31.95
C GLN A 640 49.69 -15.67 30.70
N ALA A 641 50.80 -16.41 30.75
CA ALA A 641 51.18 -17.35 29.68
C ALA A 641 50.09 -18.41 29.43
N LYS A 642 49.52 -18.98 30.50
CA LYS A 642 48.41 -19.95 30.42
C LYS A 642 47.12 -19.32 29.86
N LYS A 643 46.72 -18.11 30.31
CA LYS A 643 45.54 -17.40 29.75
C LYS A 643 45.73 -17.14 28.25
N ARG A 644 46.90 -16.65 27.83
CA ARG A 644 47.21 -16.35 26.41
C ARG A 644 47.20 -17.61 25.54
N MET A 645 47.77 -18.71 26.03
CA MET A 645 47.74 -20.00 25.33
C MET A 645 46.29 -20.52 25.18
N MET A 646 45.50 -20.50 26.25
CA MET A 646 44.10 -20.93 26.23
C MET A 646 43.24 -20.10 25.26
N MET A 647 43.36 -18.77 25.29
CA MET A 647 42.64 -17.88 24.38
C MET A 647 43.01 -18.13 22.90
N SER A 648 44.27 -18.50 22.62
CA SER A 648 44.72 -18.84 21.26
C SER A 648 44.06 -20.14 20.76
N VAL A 649 43.96 -21.15 21.63
CA VAL A 649 43.27 -22.43 21.31
C VAL A 649 41.77 -22.20 21.12
N ILE A 650 41.12 -21.43 22.01
CA ILE A 650 39.70 -21.08 21.88
C ILE A 650 39.45 -20.34 20.55
N GLY A 651 40.33 -19.42 20.15
CA GLY A 651 40.23 -18.72 18.87
C GLY A 651 40.24 -19.65 17.66
N ILE A 652 41.10 -20.67 17.63
CA ILE A 652 41.09 -21.72 16.59
C ILE A 652 39.80 -22.55 16.65
N VAL A 653 39.40 -23.02 17.84
CA VAL A 653 38.23 -23.87 18.00
C VAL A 653 36.96 -23.14 17.56
N VAL A 654 36.79 -21.87 17.92
CA VAL A 654 35.64 -21.05 17.49
C VAL A 654 35.65 -20.80 15.99
N SER A 655 36.80 -20.46 15.38
CA SER A 655 36.86 -20.17 13.94
C SER A 655 36.56 -21.41 13.10
N THR A 656 37.11 -22.57 13.45
CA THR A 656 36.86 -23.84 12.76
C THR A 656 35.46 -24.40 13.02
N THR A 657 34.95 -24.30 14.24
CA THR A 657 33.59 -24.75 14.58
C THR A 657 32.51 -23.87 13.95
N SER A 658 32.79 -22.59 13.68
CA SER A 658 31.86 -21.69 12.99
C SER A 658 31.45 -22.20 11.61
N TYR A 659 32.41 -22.69 10.80
CA TYR A 659 32.12 -23.33 9.52
C TYR A 659 31.25 -24.57 9.69
N THR A 660 31.66 -25.48 10.59
CA THR A 660 30.96 -26.75 10.85
C THR A 660 29.53 -26.51 11.32
N LEU A 661 29.32 -25.55 12.22
CA LEU A 661 28.01 -25.19 12.74
C LEU A 661 27.09 -24.64 11.63
N LEU A 662 27.60 -23.74 10.79
CA LEU A 662 26.85 -23.22 9.63
C LEU A 662 26.48 -24.34 8.64
N TYR A 663 27.43 -25.21 8.32
CA TYR A 663 27.22 -26.36 7.43
C TYR A 663 26.18 -27.35 7.99
N VAL A 664 26.28 -27.70 9.27
CA VAL A 664 25.34 -28.61 9.96
C VAL A 664 23.94 -28.03 10.07
N ILE A 665 23.81 -26.72 10.34
CA ILE A 665 22.50 -26.05 10.37
C ILE A 665 21.88 -26.04 8.97
N ASN A 666 22.67 -25.73 7.93
CA ASN A 666 22.22 -25.70 6.55
C ASN A 666 23.42 -25.53 5.59
N PRO A 667 23.74 -26.51 4.71
CA PRO A 667 24.86 -26.41 3.79
C PRO A 667 24.73 -25.24 2.78
N ASP A 668 23.52 -24.73 2.48
CA ASP A 668 23.39 -23.50 1.66
C ASP A 668 24.00 -22.24 2.33
N LEU A 669 24.38 -22.28 3.61
CA LEU A 669 25.00 -21.12 4.29
C LEU A 669 26.50 -20.98 3.99
N VAL A 670 27.14 -22.04 3.49
CA VAL A 670 28.55 -22.03 3.09
C VAL A 670 28.74 -22.37 1.60
N ASN A 671 27.75 -23.03 0.98
CA ASN A 671 27.63 -23.16 -0.47
C ASN A 671 26.88 -21.95 -1.02
N PHE A 672 27.61 -20.87 -1.31
CA PHE A 672 27.04 -19.66 -1.89
C PHE A 672 26.40 -19.94 -3.26
N ARG A 673 25.29 -19.24 -3.55
CA ARG A 673 24.54 -19.38 -4.80
C ARG A 673 24.82 -18.19 -5.70
N ASP A 674 25.03 -18.44 -6.98
CA ASP A 674 25.30 -17.41 -7.97
C ASP A 674 24.15 -16.38 -8.05
N LEU A 675 24.51 -15.13 -8.32
CA LEU A 675 23.54 -14.07 -8.57
C LEU A 675 22.94 -14.27 -9.96
N LYS A 676 21.71 -14.80 -10.02
CA LYS A 676 21.00 -15.05 -11.28
C LYS A 676 20.19 -13.84 -11.72
N ILE A 677 20.51 -13.29 -12.89
CA ILE A 677 19.82 -12.18 -13.54
C ILE A 677 19.10 -12.72 -14.77
N LEU A 678 17.80 -12.44 -14.89
CA LEU A 678 17.01 -12.83 -16.07
C LEU A 678 17.52 -12.03 -17.27
N TYR A 679 17.92 -12.72 -18.32
CA TYR A 679 18.49 -12.08 -19.49
C TYR A 679 17.48 -11.96 -20.65
N VAL A 680 17.36 -10.75 -21.20
CA VAL A 680 16.46 -10.36 -22.31
C VAL A 680 17.25 -9.47 -23.32
N LYS A 681 17.59 -9.99 -24.50
CA LYS A 681 18.18 -9.32 -25.70
C LYS A 681 17.14 -8.57 -26.54
N GLY A 682 17.41 -8.32 -27.83
CA GLY A 682 16.58 -7.75 -28.94
C GLY A 682 16.21 -8.71 -30.10
N GLU A 683 14.91 -8.93 -30.40
CA GLU A 683 14.34 -9.91 -31.39
C GLU A 683 13.71 -9.09 -32.47
N ASP A 684 14.13 -9.40 -33.69
CA ASP A 684 13.36 -9.12 -34.88
C ASP A 684 12.07 -9.95 -34.87
N LEU A 685 11.01 -9.42 -35.49
CA LEU A 685 9.63 -9.93 -35.37
C LEU A 685 9.36 -11.27 -36.08
N ALA A 686 10.41 -11.98 -36.54
CA ALA A 686 10.32 -13.06 -37.51
C ALA A 686 10.40 -14.49 -36.96
N THR A 687 10.94 -14.73 -35.75
CA THR A 687 11.36 -16.09 -35.31
C THR A 687 10.47 -16.80 -34.30
N TYR A 688 9.26 -16.31 -34.01
CA TYR A 688 8.40 -16.90 -32.97
C TYR A 688 7.63 -18.18 -33.40
N ASP A 689 8.20 -19.03 -34.25
CA ASP A 689 7.60 -20.28 -34.76
C ASP A 689 8.37 -21.56 -34.39
N SER A 690 8.44 -21.87 -33.09
CA SER A 690 8.28 -23.21 -32.48
C SER A 690 8.28 -23.04 -30.95
N GLY A 691 7.79 -23.95 -30.09
CA GLY A 691 7.11 -25.21 -30.35
C GLY A 691 7.01 -26.14 -29.15
N GLN A 692 6.84 -25.66 -27.89
CA GLN A 692 6.67 -26.55 -26.72
C GLN A 692 5.52 -26.12 -25.78
N ARG A 693 4.85 -27.12 -25.18
CA ARG A 693 3.66 -26.99 -24.31
C ARG A 693 4.07 -26.95 -22.83
N PRO A 694 3.20 -26.43 -21.93
CA PRO A 694 2.68 -27.35 -20.91
C PRO A 694 1.25 -27.02 -20.42
N TYR A 695 0.33 -27.96 -20.63
CA TYR A 695 -0.44 -28.67 -19.58
C TYR A 695 -1.49 -29.54 -20.29
N ASP A 696 -1.25 -30.85 -20.40
CA ASP A 696 -2.25 -31.77 -20.95
C ASP A 696 -3.30 -32.04 -19.86
N GLY A 697 -4.28 -31.12 -19.76
CA GLY A 697 -5.34 -31.15 -18.77
C GLY A 697 -6.29 -32.32 -18.92
N GLY A 698 -5.96 -33.46 -18.31
CA GLY A 698 -6.92 -34.50 -17.94
C GLY A 698 -7.73 -35.10 -19.08
N LEU A 699 -7.14 -35.30 -20.26
CA LEU A 699 -7.73 -36.16 -21.30
C LEU A 699 -7.71 -37.61 -20.80
N GLN A 700 -8.82 -38.04 -20.21
CA GLN A 700 -9.11 -39.46 -20.03
C GLN A 700 -9.58 -39.99 -21.38
N THR A 701 -8.62 -40.43 -22.20
CA THR A 701 -8.92 -41.11 -23.46
C THR A 701 -9.33 -42.53 -23.15
N ASP A 702 -10.65 -42.76 -23.11
CA ASP A 702 -11.20 -44.09 -23.28
C ASP A 702 -10.93 -44.52 -24.73
N GLY A 703 -9.76 -45.15 -24.95
CA GLY A 703 -9.39 -45.82 -26.19
C GLY A 703 -9.25 -44.95 -27.45
N GLY A 704 -8.10 -44.28 -27.63
CA GLY A 704 -7.73 -43.72 -28.93
C GLY A 704 -6.62 -42.68 -28.88
N GLY A 705 -5.43 -43.01 -29.40
CA GLY A 705 -4.34 -42.06 -29.54
C GLY A 705 -4.70 -40.95 -30.54
N ILE A 706 -4.82 -39.72 -30.07
CA ILE A 706 -5.09 -38.57 -30.94
C ILE A 706 -3.83 -38.23 -31.73
N ALA A 707 -3.83 -38.57 -33.03
CA ALA A 707 -2.80 -38.13 -33.96
C ALA A 707 -2.66 -36.60 -33.94
N SER A 708 -1.42 -36.11 -34.02
CA SER A 708 -1.12 -34.68 -34.05
C SER A 708 -1.71 -34.03 -35.30
N LYS A 709 -2.89 -33.42 -35.19
CA LYS A 709 -3.47 -32.63 -36.29
C LYS A 709 -2.64 -31.38 -36.56
N ASP A 710 -2.52 -31.02 -37.83
CA ASP A 710 -1.91 -29.78 -38.30
C ASP A 710 -2.75 -28.57 -37.86
N LEU A 711 -2.10 -27.45 -37.52
CA LEU A 711 -2.76 -26.17 -37.30
C LEU A 711 -3.45 -25.65 -38.57
N LYS A 712 -2.93 -26.01 -39.76
CA LYS A 712 -3.47 -25.59 -41.05
C LYS A 712 -4.55 -26.52 -41.61
N ASP A 713 -4.93 -27.59 -40.90
CA ASP A 713 -6.02 -28.51 -41.29
C ASP A 713 -7.28 -27.71 -41.70
N PRO A 714 -7.79 -27.85 -42.95
CA PRO A 714 -8.89 -27.03 -43.46
C PRO A 714 -10.28 -27.53 -43.03
N LYS A 715 -10.39 -28.66 -42.31
CA LYS A 715 -11.67 -29.36 -42.04
C LYS A 715 -12.82 -28.46 -41.56
N HIS A 716 -12.52 -27.47 -40.72
CA HIS A 716 -13.52 -26.60 -40.09
C HIS A 716 -13.49 -25.15 -40.63
N ASP A 717 -12.71 -24.87 -41.68
CA ASP A 717 -12.45 -23.50 -42.14
C ASP A 717 -13.70 -22.82 -42.70
N SER A 718 -14.51 -23.55 -43.47
CA SER A 718 -15.79 -23.07 -43.97
C SER A 718 -16.75 -22.68 -42.85
N VAL A 719 -16.75 -23.44 -41.74
CA VAL A 719 -17.54 -23.13 -40.55
C VAL A 719 -16.99 -21.88 -39.85
N PHE A 720 -15.68 -21.75 -39.67
CA PHE A 720 -15.11 -20.55 -39.02
C PHE A 720 -15.30 -19.26 -39.86
N GLN A 721 -15.04 -19.32 -41.17
CA GLN A 721 -15.20 -18.20 -42.11
C GLN A 721 -16.62 -17.63 -42.08
N LYS A 722 -17.63 -18.50 -42.02
CA LYS A 722 -19.05 -18.15 -41.93
C LYS A 722 -19.39 -17.24 -40.75
N TYR A 723 -18.64 -17.31 -39.65
CA TYR A 723 -18.86 -16.48 -38.45
C TYR A 723 -17.93 -15.25 -38.38
N GLU A 724 -17.07 -14.99 -39.37
CA GLU A 724 -16.19 -13.82 -39.40
C GLU A 724 -16.98 -12.50 -39.28
N SER A 725 -18.04 -12.39 -40.09
CA SER A 725 -18.97 -11.25 -40.11
C SER A 725 -19.75 -11.06 -38.80
N CYS A 726 -19.77 -12.07 -37.91
CA CYS A 726 -20.35 -11.96 -36.57
C CYS A 726 -19.41 -11.35 -35.55
N ILE A 727 -18.13 -11.70 -35.63
CA ILE A 727 -17.13 -11.43 -34.58
C ILE A 727 -16.39 -10.10 -34.79
N GLY A 728 -16.25 -9.65 -36.04
CA GLY A 728 -15.52 -8.41 -36.38
C GLY A 728 -14.00 -8.54 -36.25
N VAL A 729 -13.49 -9.77 -36.26
CA VAL A 729 -12.06 -10.11 -36.31
C VAL A 729 -11.88 -11.25 -37.32
N ASP A 730 -10.64 -11.48 -37.77
CA ASP A 730 -10.28 -12.57 -38.68
C ASP A 730 -10.75 -13.93 -38.13
N TRP A 731 -11.40 -14.73 -38.97
CA TRP A 731 -11.91 -16.07 -38.63
C TRP A 731 -10.79 -17.03 -38.20
N GLN A 732 -9.56 -16.79 -38.60
CA GLN A 732 -8.40 -17.56 -38.15
C GLN A 732 -8.15 -17.42 -36.64
N VAL A 733 -8.70 -16.39 -35.97
CA VAL A 733 -8.71 -16.31 -34.50
C VAL A 733 -9.61 -17.39 -33.90
N LEU A 734 -10.79 -17.67 -34.48
CA LEU A 734 -11.62 -18.82 -34.09
C LEU A 734 -10.85 -20.13 -34.31
N LYS A 735 -10.18 -20.26 -35.46
CA LYS A 735 -9.34 -21.42 -35.80
C LYS A 735 -8.17 -21.62 -34.81
N ALA A 736 -7.54 -20.55 -34.34
CA ALA A 736 -6.46 -20.61 -33.35
C ALA A 736 -6.96 -21.00 -31.95
N ILE A 737 -8.14 -20.51 -31.54
CA ILE A 737 -8.79 -20.88 -30.27
C ILE A 737 -9.24 -22.35 -30.32
N ALA A 738 -9.99 -22.76 -31.34
CA ALA A 738 -10.48 -24.14 -31.48
C ALA A 738 -9.33 -25.18 -31.55
N PHE A 739 -8.20 -24.83 -32.16
CA PHE A 739 -7.01 -25.67 -32.09
C PHE A 739 -6.46 -25.75 -30.67
N THR A 740 -6.40 -24.62 -29.96
CA THR A 740 -5.85 -24.53 -28.61
C THR A 740 -6.65 -25.38 -27.63
N GLU A 741 -7.98 -25.27 -27.67
CA GLU A 741 -8.94 -25.96 -26.81
C GLU A 741 -9.11 -27.45 -27.11
N SER A 742 -9.33 -27.83 -28.39
CA SER A 742 -9.73 -29.20 -28.75
C SER A 742 -8.84 -29.90 -29.77
N ARG A 743 -7.83 -29.21 -30.34
CA ARG A 743 -7.06 -29.67 -31.52
C ARG A 743 -7.98 -30.10 -32.68
N TYR A 744 -9.02 -29.30 -32.96
CA TYR A 744 -10.04 -29.60 -33.98
C TYR A 744 -10.74 -30.96 -33.80
N ASN A 745 -10.92 -31.41 -32.56
CA ASN A 745 -11.68 -32.61 -32.26
C ASN A 745 -13.01 -32.22 -31.61
N GLU A 746 -14.03 -32.08 -32.44
CA GLU A 746 -15.39 -31.71 -32.06
C GLU A 746 -16.04 -32.73 -31.10
N SER A 747 -15.51 -33.94 -30.96
CA SER A 747 -16.04 -34.96 -30.04
C SER A 747 -15.45 -34.91 -28.62
N VAL A 748 -14.42 -34.09 -28.36
CA VAL A 748 -13.77 -34.03 -27.03
C VAL A 748 -14.74 -33.54 -25.97
N VAL A 749 -14.82 -34.29 -24.88
CA VAL A 749 -15.43 -33.89 -23.62
C VAL A 749 -14.35 -34.04 -22.53
N ASN A 750 -14.04 -32.98 -21.79
CA ASN A 750 -13.11 -33.08 -20.67
C ASN A 750 -13.81 -33.59 -19.40
N LYS A 751 -13.04 -33.98 -18.37
CA LYS A 751 -13.58 -34.53 -17.10
C LYS A 751 -14.57 -33.61 -16.35
N LEU A 752 -14.56 -32.31 -16.65
CA LEU A 752 -15.46 -31.33 -16.02
C LEU A 752 -16.72 -31.08 -16.86
N GLY A 753 -16.89 -31.77 -18.00
CA GLY A 753 -18.06 -31.68 -18.89
C GLY A 753 -17.97 -30.62 -19.99
N PHE A 754 -16.82 -29.94 -20.14
CA PHE A 754 -16.62 -29.01 -21.26
C PHE A 754 -16.45 -29.80 -22.56
N THR A 755 -17.15 -29.38 -23.61
CA THR A 755 -17.41 -30.17 -24.82
C THR A 755 -17.12 -29.38 -26.08
N GLY A 756 -16.67 -30.06 -27.14
CA GLY A 756 -16.62 -29.54 -28.50
C GLY A 756 -15.36 -28.76 -28.85
N LEU A 757 -15.40 -28.11 -30.02
CA LEU A 757 -14.27 -27.37 -30.59
C LEU A 757 -13.71 -26.29 -29.66
N PHE A 758 -14.60 -25.59 -28.95
CA PHE A 758 -14.31 -24.49 -28.03
C PHE A 758 -14.50 -24.88 -26.55
N GLN A 759 -14.41 -26.17 -26.22
CA GLN A 759 -14.48 -26.70 -24.84
C GLN A 759 -15.41 -25.88 -23.91
N THR A 760 -16.72 -25.93 -24.19
CA THR A 760 -17.75 -25.15 -23.48
C THR A 760 -18.78 -26.06 -22.81
N LYS A 761 -19.59 -25.54 -21.89
CA LYS A 761 -20.70 -26.27 -21.25
C LYS A 761 -22.05 -25.77 -21.72
N THR A 762 -23.08 -26.61 -21.62
CA THR A 762 -24.48 -26.23 -21.93
C THR A 762 -24.93 -24.99 -21.15
N GLU A 763 -24.67 -24.95 -19.83
CA GLU A 763 -24.98 -23.79 -18.98
C GLU A 763 -24.34 -22.46 -19.45
N TYR A 764 -23.11 -22.52 -19.96
CA TYR A 764 -22.39 -21.35 -20.47
C TYR A 764 -22.78 -21.00 -21.91
N CYS A 765 -23.08 -22.02 -22.72
CA CYS A 765 -23.67 -21.85 -24.04
C CYS A 765 -24.97 -21.06 -23.94
N GLU A 766 -25.94 -21.55 -23.16
CA GLU A 766 -27.25 -20.91 -22.99
C GLU A 766 -27.11 -19.45 -22.55
N SER A 767 -26.29 -19.20 -21.52
CA SER A 767 -26.02 -17.85 -21.01
C SER A 767 -25.52 -16.88 -22.08
N VAL A 768 -24.61 -17.32 -22.96
CA VAL A 768 -23.92 -16.46 -23.92
C VAL A 768 -24.68 -16.32 -25.25
N VAL A 769 -25.41 -17.35 -25.68
CA VAL A 769 -26.20 -17.33 -26.93
C VAL A 769 -27.62 -16.80 -26.73
N LYS A 770 -28.10 -16.64 -25.49
CA LYS A 770 -29.45 -16.12 -25.17
C LYS A 770 -29.80 -14.77 -25.78
N LYS A 771 -28.83 -13.86 -25.90
CA LYS A 771 -29.03 -12.56 -26.60
C LYS A 771 -29.30 -12.70 -28.11
N TYR A 772 -29.16 -13.90 -28.66
CA TYR A 772 -29.44 -14.25 -30.04
C TYR A 772 -30.66 -15.19 -30.18
N GLY A 773 -31.22 -15.76 -29.10
CA GLY A 773 -32.34 -16.73 -29.21
C GLY A 773 -31.93 -18.10 -29.77
N LEU A 774 -30.68 -18.52 -29.49
CA LEU A 774 -30.05 -19.73 -30.02
C LEU A 774 -29.89 -20.85 -28.97
N GLU A 775 -30.45 -20.69 -27.76
CA GLU A 775 -30.27 -21.61 -26.62
C GLU A 775 -30.64 -23.06 -26.94
N LYS A 776 -31.66 -23.26 -27.79
CA LYS A 776 -32.12 -24.58 -28.25
C LYS A 776 -31.03 -25.46 -28.88
N TYR A 777 -29.92 -24.87 -29.34
CA TYR A 777 -28.81 -25.60 -29.94
C TYR A 777 -27.76 -26.08 -28.92
N CYS A 778 -27.78 -25.57 -27.67
CA CYS A 778 -26.78 -25.87 -26.63
C CYS A 778 -26.72 -27.32 -26.16
N ASN A 779 -27.67 -28.16 -26.56
CA ASN A 779 -27.69 -29.59 -26.28
C ASN A 779 -26.78 -30.41 -27.21
N ASN A 780 -26.24 -29.82 -28.29
CA ASN A 780 -25.40 -30.52 -29.28
C ASN A 780 -24.02 -29.87 -29.47
N LEU A 781 -23.30 -29.60 -28.38
CA LEU A 781 -21.98 -28.95 -28.42
C LEU A 781 -20.89 -29.73 -29.18
N LYS A 782 -21.13 -31.01 -29.53
CA LYS A 782 -20.25 -31.82 -30.37
C LYS A 782 -20.39 -31.53 -31.87
N ASN A 783 -21.46 -30.88 -32.30
CA ASN A 783 -21.60 -30.44 -33.69
C ASN A 783 -20.69 -29.20 -33.93
N PRO A 784 -19.84 -29.18 -35.00
CA PRO A 784 -18.94 -28.07 -35.28
C PRO A 784 -19.61 -26.70 -35.43
N GLU A 785 -20.78 -26.64 -36.07
CA GLU A 785 -21.58 -25.41 -36.23
C GLU A 785 -22.01 -24.89 -34.85
N VAL A 786 -22.62 -25.75 -34.02
CA VAL A 786 -23.05 -25.41 -32.66
C VAL A 786 -21.89 -24.93 -31.80
N SER A 787 -20.77 -25.65 -31.83
CA SER A 787 -19.58 -25.25 -31.07
C SER A 787 -19.06 -23.88 -31.52
N THR A 788 -19.11 -23.60 -32.83
CA THR A 788 -18.69 -22.33 -33.42
C THR A 788 -19.68 -21.18 -33.15
N ILE A 789 -20.99 -21.43 -33.06
CA ILE A 789 -21.98 -20.45 -32.56
C ILE A 789 -21.54 -19.96 -31.18
N VAL A 790 -21.20 -20.86 -30.26
CA VAL A 790 -20.81 -20.52 -28.90
C VAL A 790 -19.47 -19.80 -28.86
N GLY A 791 -18.45 -20.34 -29.54
CA GLY A 791 -17.13 -19.72 -29.66
C GLY A 791 -17.21 -18.30 -30.20
N SER A 792 -18.01 -18.09 -31.25
CA SER A 792 -18.23 -16.78 -31.87
C SER A 792 -19.01 -15.83 -30.97
N ALA A 793 -20.01 -16.31 -30.22
CA ALA A 793 -20.77 -15.47 -29.29
C ALA A 793 -19.92 -15.00 -28.09
N PHE A 794 -19.05 -15.87 -27.56
CA PHE A 794 -18.02 -15.51 -26.57
C PHE A 794 -17.00 -14.53 -27.15
N LEU A 795 -16.47 -14.83 -28.34
CA LEU A 795 -15.46 -14.01 -28.99
C LEU A 795 -16.00 -12.62 -29.29
N LYS A 796 -17.20 -12.48 -29.86
CA LYS A 796 -17.87 -11.19 -30.07
C LYS A 796 -18.05 -10.38 -28.79
N SER A 797 -18.50 -11.04 -27.71
CA SER A 797 -18.60 -10.39 -26.38
C SER A 797 -17.25 -9.88 -25.88
N SER A 798 -16.18 -10.59 -26.19
CA SER A 798 -14.80 -10.23 -25.81
C SER A 798 -14.26 -9.09 -26.68
N VAL A 799 -14.44 -9.16 -28.00
CA VAL A 799 -14.10 -8.11 -28.98
C VAL A 799 -14.79 -6.79 -28.63
N ASP A 800 -16.10 -6.83 -28.30
CA ASP A 800 -16.85 -5.63 -27.89
C ASP A 800 -16.29 -5.00 -26.61
N ARG A 801 -15.87 -5.81 -25.64
CA ARG A 801 -15.21 -5.34 -24.40
C ARG A 801 -13.82 -4.77 -24.67
N ILE A 802 -13.02 -5.43 -25.53
CA ILE A 802 -11.67 -5.01 -25.91
C ILE A 802 -11.72 -3.68 -26.64
N ASN A 803 -12.59 -3.54 -27.65
CA ASN A 803 -12.76 -2.29 -28.38
C ASN A 803 -13.31 -1.17 -27.46
N SER A 804 -14.07 -1.50 -26.40
CA SER A 804 -14.55 -0.51 -25.43
C SER A 804 -13.54 -0.12 -24.32
N ILE A 805 -12.56 -0.96 -24.00
CA ILE A 805 -11.64 -0.76 -22.85
C ILE A 805 -10.21 -0.49 -23.32
N CYS A 806 -9.78 -1.21 -24.34
CA CYS A 806 -8.44 -1.20 -24.92
C CYS A 806 -8.47 -1.10 -26.46
N PRO A 807 -9.12 -0.05 -27.04
CA PRO A 807 -9.24 0.09 -28.50
C PRO A 807 -7.89 0.12 -29.21
N ASN A 808 -6.87 0.69 -28.57
CA ASN A 808 -5.51 0.87 -29.09
C ASN A 808 -4.54 -0.24 -28.63
N ALA A 809 -5.04 -1.36 -28.10
CA ALA A 809 -4.19 -2.50 -27.76
C ALA A 809 -3.50 -3.09 -29.02
N SER A 810 -2.30 -3.64 -28.84
CA SER A 810 -1.59 -4.37 -29.90
C SER A 810 -2.39 -5.60 -30.34
N ILE A 811 -2.09 -6.13 -31.52
CA ILE A 811 -2.83 -7.29 -32.05
C ILE A 811 -2.71 -8.51 -31.15
N GLU A 812 -1.54 -8.73 -30.55
CA GLU A 812 -1.27 -9.78 -29.57
C GLU A 812 -2.10 -9.56 -28.31
N SER A 813 -2.14 -8.32 -27.79
CA SER A 813 -2.97 -7.99 -26.62
C SER A 813 -4.46 -8.21 -26.90
N LYS A 814 -4.94 -7.86 -28.11
CA LYS A 814 -6.31 -8.10 -28.55
C LYS A 814 -6.61 -9.60 -28.60
N ILE A 815 -5.78 -10.41 -29.25
CA ILE A 815 -5.94 -11.88 -29.33
C ILE A 815 -5.86 -12.54 -27.94
N TYR A 816 -4.95 -12.07 -27.08
CA TYR A 816 -4.80 -12.55 -25.70
C TYR A 816 -6.07 -12.30 -24.87
N PHE A 817 -6.59 -11.07 -24.87
CA PHE A 817 -7.81 -10.75 -24.13
C PHE A 817 -9.07 -11.36 -24.76
N MET A 818 -9.07 -11.66 -26.06
CA MET A 818 -10.11 -12.47 -26.71
C MET A 818 -10.15 -13.88 -26.13
N TYR A 819 -8.98 -14.54 -26.02
CA TYR A 819 -8.91 -15.85 -25.40
C TYR A 819 -9.25 -15.82 -23.91
N LEU A 820 -8.75 -14.84 -23.13
CA LEU A 820 -9.15 -14.72 -21.73
C LEU A 820 -10.65 -14.43 -21.57
N GLY A 821 -11.28 -13.72 -22.51
CA GLY A 821 -12.72 -13.51 -22.54
C GLY A 821 -13.54 -14.80 -22.78
N HIS A 822 -12.93 -15.78 -23.46
CA HIS A 822 -13.47 -17.11 -23.64
C HIS A 822 -13.20 -18.04 -22.44
N HIS A 823 -11.94 -18.19 -22.03
CA HIS A 823 -11.51 -19.13 -20.99
C HIS A 823 -11.78 -18.65 -19.55
N SER A 824 -11.69 -17.34 -19.28
CA SER A 824 -11.84 -16.79 -17.93
C SER A 824 -12.39 -15.35 -17.92
N PRO A 825 -13.65 -15.13 -18.38
CA PRO A 825 -14.17 -13.81 -18.72
C PRO A 825 -14.09 -12.76 -17.62
N ALA A 826 -14.18 -13.14 -16.34
CA ALA A 826 -14.09 -12.21 -15.22
C ALA A 826 -12.63 -11.80 -14.91
N ALA A 827 -11.71 -12.77 -14.90
CA ALA A 827 -10.28 -12.53 -14.69
C ALA A 827 -9.67 -11.74 -15.85
N GLY A 828 -10.01 -12.11 -17.10
CA GLY A 828 -9.60 -11.39 -18.31
C GLY A 828 -10.12 -9.95 -18.35
N TYR A 829 -11.37 -9.72 -17.95
CA TYR A 829 -11.94 -8.37 -17.84
C TYR A 829 -11.24 -7.53 -16.77
N LYS A 830 -10.93 -8.10 -15.60
CA LYS A 830 -10.18 -7.41 -14.53
C LYS A 830 -8.74 -7.11 -14.93
N ALA A 831 -8.08 -8.02 -15.66
CA ALA A 831 -6.75 -7.79 -16.24
C ALA A 831 -6.77 -6.63 -17.23
N MET A 832 -7.62 -6.72 -18.25
CA MET A 832 -7.79 -5.70 -19.29
C MET A 832 -8.17 -4.32 -18.73
N LYS A 833 -8.93 -4.26 -17.63
CA LYS A 833 -9.27 -3.01 -16.94
C LYS A 833 -8.09 -2.32 -16.24
N LYS A 834 -7.05 -3.07 -15.82
CA LYS A 834 -5.86 -2.49 -15.18
C LYS A 834 -4.73 -2.22 -16.18
N SER A 835 -4.60 -3.02 -17.24
CA SER A 835 -3.65 -2.76 -18.33
C SER A 835 -4.14 -3.33 -19.67
N CYS A 836 -3.87 -2.58 -20.74
CA CYS A 836 -4.08 -3.02 -22.12
C CYS A 836 -2.88 -3.77 -22.71
N ASN A 837 -1.78 -3.92 -21.96
CA ASN A 837 -0.66 -4.78 -22.31
C ASN A 837 -0.87 -6.17 -21.70
N TYR A 838 -0.89 -7.22 -22.52
CA TYR A 838 -1.12 -8.58 -22.04
C TYR A 838 -0.02 -9.11 -21.09
N LEU A 839 1.19 -8.53 -21.14
CA LEU A 839 2.28 -8.93 -20.25
C LEU A 839 1.96 -8.65 -18.77
N ASP A 840 1.16 -7.62 -18.49
CA ASP A 840 0.73 -7.27 -17.14
C ASP A 840 -0.44 -8.15 -16.65
N ALA A 841 -1.14 -8.83 -17.55
CA ALA A 841 -2.40 -9.49 -17.23
C ALA A 841 -2.25 -10.60 -16.18
N LYS A 842 -1.16 -11.37 -16.22
CA LYS A 842 -0.91 -12.48 -15.29
C LYS A 842 -0.85 -12.05 -13.81
N PRO A 843 0.00 -11.10 -13.37
CA PRO A 843 -0.03 -10.64 -11.98
C PRO A 843 -1.37 -10.01 -11.58
N ILE A 844 -2.08 -9.36 -12.51
CA ILE A 844 -3.43 -8.84 -12.25
C ILE A 844 -4.45 -9.96 -12.02
N MET A 845 -4.37 -11.06 -12.78
CA MET A 845 -5.21 -12.24 -12.56
C MET A 845 -4.91 -12.91 -11.22
N ILE A 846 -3.65 -13.00 -10.81
CA ILE A 846 -3.27 -13.52 -9.48
C ILE A 846 -3.89 -12.68 -8.36
N ASP A 847 -3.80 -11.36 -8.46
CA ASP A 847 -4.42 -10.41 -7.53
C ASP A 847 -5.96 -10.55 -7.49
N TYR A 848 -6.60 -10.69 -8.65
CA TYR A 848 -8.05 -10.95 -8.77
C TYR A 848 -8.47 -12.22 -8.01
N TRP A 849 -7.84 -13.36 -8.29
CA TRP A 849 -8.20 -14.64 -7.67
C TRP A 849 -7.97 -14.65 -6.15
N ASN A 850 -6.94 -13.95 -5.67
CA ASN A 850 -6.67 -13.82 -4.23
C ASN A 850 -7.67 -12.91 -3.51
N ASN A 851 -8.05 -11.77 -4.10
CA ASN A 851 -8.77 -10.72 -3.39
C ASN A 851 -10.30 -10.82 -3.51
N ASP A 852 -10.85 -11.21 -4.66
CA ASP A 852 -12.30 -11.23 -4.91
C ASP A 852 -13.00 -12.46 -4.28
N HIS A 853 -12.57 -12.85 -3.07
CA HIS A 853 -13.17 -13.86 -2.17
C HIS A 853 -13.19 -15.33 -2.65
N ILE A 854 -12.63 -15.64 -3.81
CA ILE A 854 -12.57 -17.01 -4.35
C ILE A 854 -11.51 -17.87 -3.63
N CYS A 855 -10.45 -17.26 -3.09
CA CYS A 855 -9.35 -17.92 -2.39
C CYS A 855 -9.12 -17.31 -0.98
N LYS A 856 -10.01 -17.59 0.00
CA LYS A 856 -9.87 -17.04 1.37
C LYS A 856 -8.71 -17.68 2.15
N PRO A 857 -7.96 -16.95 3.00
CA PRO A 857 -6.89 -17.53 3.84
C PRO A 857 -7.33 -18.66 4.78
N SER A 858 -8.61 -18.73 5.14
CA SER A 858 -9.19 -19.80 5.97
C SER A 858 -9.48 -21.09 5.19
N ASN A 859 -9.32 -21.10 3.87
CA ASN A 859 -9.55 -22.25 3.00
C ASN A 859 -8.42 -22.31 1.96
N THR A 860 -7.49 -23.25 2.11
CA THR A 860 -6.33 -23.44 1.21
C THR A 860 -6.71 -23.97 -0.19
N LYS A 861 -7.95 -23.72 -0.64
CA LYS A 861 -8.58 -24.32 -1.80
C LYS A 861 -9.25 -23.25 -2.67
N CYS A 862 -8.59 -22.85 -3.75
CA CYS A 862 -9.30 -22.33 -4.92
C CYS A 862 -9.79 -23.52 -5.77
N TYR A 863 -10.64 -23.24 -6.78
CA TYR A 863 -11.24 -24.21 -7.72
C TYR A 863 -10.46 -25.52 -7.96
N ALA A 864 -11.19 -26.63 -7.96
CA ALA A 864 -10.67 -27.95 -8.25
C ALA A 864 -10.14 -28.09 -9.68
N ASP A 865 -9.06 -28.86 -9.86
CA ASP A 865 -8.63 -29.38 -11.15
C ASP A 865 -9.59 -30.47 -11.68
N SER A 866 -9.28 -31.00 -12.87
CA SER A 866 -10.02 -32.11 -13.50
C SER A 866 -10.04 -33.42 -12.70
N SER A 867 -9.32 -33.49 -11.57
CA SER A 867 -9.19 -34.64 -10.67
C SER A 867 -9.74 -34.32 -9.26
N GLY A 868 -10.38 -33.16 -9.06
CA GLY A 868 -10.94 -32.74 -7.77
C GLY A 868 -9.96 -32.00 -6.84
N ASN A 869 -8.70 -31.83 -7.21
CA ASN A 869 -7.67 -31.27 -6.34
C ASN A 869 -7.68 -29.73 -6.33
N PRO A 870 -7.56 -29.08 -5.17
CA PRO A 870 -7.54 -27.62 -5.09
C PRO A 870 -6.34 -27.00 -5.81
N ARG A 871 -6.58 -25.93 -6.55
CA ARG A 871 -5.54 -25.17 -7.26
C ARG A 871 -5.22 -23.86 -6.54
N THR A 872 -4.08 -23.24 -6.90
CA THR A 872 -3.71 -21.90 -6.43
C THR A 872 -4.07 -20.83 -7.45
N ALA A 873 -4.29 -19.59 -7.00
CA ALA A 873 -4.45 -18.41 -7.87
C ALA A 873 -3.33 -18.30 -8.93
N THR A 874 -2.08 -18.55 -8.53
CA THR A 874 -0.91 -18.57 -9.41
C THR A 874 -0.98 -19.65 -10.49
N ALA A 875 -1.46 -20.85 -10.16
CA ALA A 875 -1.61 -21.94 -11.13
C ALA A 875 -2.70 -21.61 -12.17
N ILE A 876 -3.87 -21.16 -11.72
CA ILE A 876 -5.00 -20.80 -12.59
C ILE A 876 -4.61 -19.63 -13.52
N ALA A 877 -4.00 -18.57 -12.99
CA ALA A 877 -3.53 -17.45 -13.79
C ALA A 877 -2.38 -17.81 -14.75
N THR A 878 -1.54 -18.81 -14.42
CA THR A 878 -0.46 -19.27 -15.30
C THR A 878 -1.00 -20.08 -16.48
N GLU A 879 -1.99 -20.95 -16.26
CA GLU A 879 -2.62 -21.71 -17.34
C GLU A 879 -3.36 -20.79 -18.32
N ALA A 880 -4.15 -19.85 -17.80
CA ALA A 880 -4.87 -18.88 -18.64
C ALA A 880 -3.91 -17.99 -19.47
N ASP A 881 -2.80 -17.55 -18.87
CA ASP A 881 -1.74 -16.80 -19.55
C ASP A 881 -1.03 -17.63 -20.64
N ASN A 882 -0.71 -18.91 -20.35
CA ASN A 882 -0.08 -19.83 -21.30
C ASN A 882 -1.02 -20.15 -22.48
N GLY A 883 -2.31 -20.39 -22.22
CA GLY A 883 -3.32 -20.63 -23.25
C GLY A 883 -3.47 -19.41 -24.17
N ALA A 884 -3.60 -18.21 -23.59
CA ALA A 884 -3.74 -16.96 -24.33
C ALA A 884 -2.51 -16.65 -25.23
N LYS A 885 -1.29 -16.81 -24.69
CA LYS A 885 -0.03 -16.72 -25.46
C LYS A 885 0.05 -17.80 -26.56
N GLY A 886 -0.47 -18.99 -26.27
CA GLY A 886 -0.63 -20.07 -27.24
C GLY A 886 -1.57 -19.72 -28.40
N VAL A 887 -2.63 -18.95 -28.16
CA VAL A 887 -3.53 -18.47 -29.22
C VAL A 887 -2.89 -17.36 -30.04
N ILE A 888 -2.20 -16.39 -29.42
CA ILE A 888 -1.44 -15.36 -30.16
C ILE A 888 -0.54 -16.02 -31.20
N LYS A 889 0.33 -16.95 -30.77
CA LYS A 889 1.28 -17.64 -31.64
C LYS A 889 0.58 -18.32 -32.83
N ARG A 890 -0.53 -19.02 -32.57
CA ARG A 890 -1.27 -19.77 -33.59
C ARG A 890 -2.01 -18.86 -34.58
N ALA A 891 -2.59 -17.76 -34.11
CA ALA A 891 -3.22 -16.77 -34.96
C ALA A 891 -2.18 -16.12 -35.91
N LEU A 892 -1.01 -15.74 -35.39
CA LEU A 892 0.09 -15.21 -36.20
C LEU A 892 0.60 -16.24 -37.24
N GLN A 893 0.74 -17.52 -36.87
CA GLN A 893 1.12 -18.62 -37.77
C GLN A 893 0.11 -18.90 -38.90
N LEU A 894 -1.16 -18.55 -38.70
CA LEU A 894 -2.22 -18.68 -39.70
C LEU A 894 -2.26 -17.50 -40.69
N GLY A 895 -1.71 -16.34 -40.29
CA GLY A 895 -1.64 -15.13 -41.13
C GLY A 895 -2.39 -13.91 -40.55
N VAL A 896 -2.91 -13.98 -39.32
CA VAL A 896 -3.68 -12.89 -38.70
C VAL A 896 -2.80 -11.65 -38.49
N THR A 897 -2.98 -10.65 -39.36
CA THR A 897 -2.24 -9.38 -39.35
C THR A 897 -3.09 -8.18 -38.93
N ASN A 898 -4.42 -8.36 -38.82
CA ASN A 898 -5.33 -7.38 -38.25
C ASN A 898 -6.50 -8.09 -37.52
N THR A 899 -7.02 -7.50 -36.44
CA THR A 899 -8.21 -7.99 -35.73
C THR A 899 -9.39 -7.05 -35.97
N SER A 900 -9.68 -6.75 -37.24
CA SER A 900 -10.77 -5.87 -37.64
C SER A 900 -11.34 -6.32 -38.98
N SER A 901 -12.42 -7.08 -38.96
CA SER A 901 -13.24 -7.41 -40.13
C SER A 901 -14.58 -6.65 -40.08
N SER A 902 -15.23 -6.49 -41.23
CA SER A 902 -16.52 -5.82 -41.32
C SER A 902 -17.63 -6.68 -40.69
N ILE A 903 -18.29 -6.16 -39.65
CA ILE A 903 -19.47 -6.79 -39.07
C ILE A 903 -20.67 -6.52 -40.00
N ASP A 904 -21.29 -7.59 -40.50
CA ASP A 904 -22.57 -7.53 -41.22
C ASP A 904 -23.57 -8.50 -40.58
N LYS A 905 -24.72 -7.97 -40.16
CA LYS A 905 -25.79 -8.74 -39.53
C LYS A 905 -26.56 -9.62 -40.53
N ASN A 906 -26.54 -9.28 -41.82
CA ASN A 906 -27.26 -10.03 -42.84
C ASN A 906 -26.55 -11.34 -43.18
N THR A 907 -25.21 -11.32 -43.19
CA THR A 907 -24.35 -12.51 -43.43
C THR A 907 -23.89 -13.22 -42.16
N CYS A 908 -24.18 -12.68 -40.97
CA CYS A 908 -23.79 -13.29 -39.70
C CYS A 908 -24.83 -14.29 -39.18
N PRO A 909 -24.51 -15.60 -38.99
CA PRO A 909 -25.47 -16.57 -38.48
C PRO A 909 -25.95 -16.34 -37.03
N LEU A 910 -25.25 -15.54 -36.22
CA LEU A 910 -25.75 -15.14 -34.88
C LEU A 910 -26.91 -14.13 -34.93
N TYR A 911 -27.16 -13.49 -36.09
CA TYR A 911 -28.28 -12.55 -36.27
C TYR A 911 -29.26 -13.06 -37.34
N ASN A 912 -28.77 -13.76 -38.37
CA ASN A 912 -29.58 -14.37 -39.42
C ASN A 912 -29.55 -15.90 -39.30
N HIS A 913 -30.47 -16.46 -38.53
CA HIS A 913 -30.48 -17.90 -38.22
C HIS A 913 -30.76 -18.80 -39.44
N SER A 914 -31.27 -18.24 -40.55
CA SER A 914 -31.47 -19.01 -41.79
C SER A 914 -30.15 -19.50 -42.41
N LEU A 915 -29.02 -18.89 -42.01
CA LEU A 915 -27.69 -19.30 -42.43
C LEU A 915 -27.17 -20.53 -41.67
N ILE A 916 -27.77 -20.91 -40.53
CA ILE A 916 -27.27 -22.02 -39.69
C ILE A 916 -27.53 -23.36 -40.38
N THR A 917 -26.49 -24.20 -40.48
CA THR A 917 -26.52 -25.49 -41.20
C THR A 917 -25.92 -26.59 -40.32
N PHE A 918 -26.59 -27.75 -40.18
CA PHE A 918 -26.22 -28.82 -39.25
C PHE A 918 -25.52 -30.01 -39.88
#